data_AF-A0A6N6RY44-F1
#
_entry.id   AF-A0A6N6RY44-F1
#
_cell.length_a   1.000
_cell.length_b   1.000
_cell.length_c   1.000
_cell.angle_alpha   90.00
_cell.angle_beta   90.00
_cell.angle_gamma   90.00
#
_symmetry.space_group_name_H-M   'P 1'
#
loop_
_entity.id
_entity.type
_entity.pdbx_description
1 polymer ?
#
loop_
_entity_poly.entity_id
_entity_poly.type
_entity_poly.pdbx_seq_one_letter_code
_entity_poly.pdbx_strand_id
1 'polypeptide(L)'
;MASLKIYFSLYHELEAPHISVYRDLISIHDTWKALNESESYIGLIHVGFVRPNIVDSDKLLAFKGKVLSTAAAKWALPGNYHSTCNSIAEVTLSNNKMPIYLMLDGFGYLVHDYSSKASELSSVVEEGVSTLHSVALNYLNETKSAESKESIFAYIVENNLASFSVNKPVTVLENELEKYCLTSTNGSRLFGKTTENKYYSIEAFTGVVSGWVKLIQDNDIKLFDDLYSHGVYDDVSYIQRYTKLPPLLKEISEIARFNQLKTKRSNRELMSLIEILPFSILDKPLEELNLPVRLFNVFQANNFISLNDLKGITDTTMLSWANFGRKSAGDLNSLLLEHISIMQRKLDAYLSCDNSKQLQDHQPINTGAIDSNSDFKSDLTSFTRLKDRSGADFKYNLASSIPLKDHFTQSLSLLKDREKEIIELRMGFHGSILTLEEVGTKFGVSRERIRQIQKKHVAKIIETEYWDDCIYLKIDKLLTDRSEPLYTELLETEDDWFTGYIGKFKHLAAIIETFTEGKLSIVNINGANIVGRIKQEAWDNLINQTRINLIEKSKEGTWTLSEIKTTLKSAVTENNCTELYFLLFEHFESIMIFNGTENDSKLIAIGKSRESAILAVLQQAEAPLHFTEIAKRASKIFGQEIDARLAHNSATRAGGRLFGRGTYGLKHFNTLSDDICDEVKKVCENLLLKNELFKQWHITEILNNLFTKFPSLTGKLDLYILNIILEDSSKLTYLNKNVWARSDSNQTSKDRVDMADAFTKILEDAKGPLKGKEIKRRLEHIRGVHEHLQIQGSSRMILMGPDYWGLIDRDVPGSKDSHKRLLDNLFAHLSEQKIGIHVSEVETTLGINSPNGYTILNLAKRDSRFYLDYGMFLGLAEWGEDTRRFNISQAVRKLIDDMTRPMSINEINLKIEEITGLELEYTVTGKLISEGVIYDSNSKLWYK
;
A
#
# COMPACT_ATOMS: atom_id res chain seq x y z
N MET A 1 33.37 6.46 4.43
CA MET A 1 33.80 6.31 3.01
C MET A 1 32.71 6.73 2.03
N ALA A 2 32.91 7.81 1.26
CA ALA A 2 31.98 8.20 0.20
C ALA A 2 32.09 7.20 -0.97
N SER A 3 30.97 6.64 -1.44
CA SER A 3 30.94 5.82 -2.63
C SER A 3 30.94 6.68 -3.90
N LEU A 4 31.65 6.24 -4.93
CA LEU A 4 31.64 6.89 -6.25
C LEU A 4 30.24 6.76 -6.85
N LYS A 5 29.65 7.88 -7.28
CA LYS A 5 28.27 7.98 -7.77
C LYS A 5 28.25 8.53 -9.20
N ILE A 6 27.27 8.08 -9.98
CA ILE A 6 26.96 8.64 -11.30
C ILE A 6 25.83 9.65 -11.11
N TYR A 7 26.13 10.91 -11.40
CA TYR A 7 25.18 12.01 -11.40
C TYR A 7 24.76 12.31 -12.83
N PHE A 8 23.46 12.50 -13.03
CA PHE A 8 22.91 13.04 -14.27
C PHE A 8 22.21 14.35 -13.95
N SER A 9 22.75 15.43 -14.50
CA SER A 9 22.28 16.79 -14.31
C SER A 9 21.53 17.26 -15.55
N LEU A 10 20.30 17.73 -15.37
CA LEU A 10 19.46 18.28 -16.42
C LEU A 10 19.41 19.80 -16.27
N TYR A 11 19.74 20.49 -17.36
CA TYR A 11 19.71 21.94 -17.45
C TYR A 11 18.64 22.39 -18.44
N HIS A 12 17.94 23.47 -18.09
CA HIS A 12 16.92 24.12 -18.89
C HIS A 12 17.07 25.64 -18.79
N GLU A 13 16.62 26.38 -19.80
CA GLU A 13 16.79 27.84 -19.86
C GLU A 13 15.95 28.60 -18.81
N LEU A 14 14.83 28.02 -18.36
CA LEU A 14 13.87 28.65 -17.45
C LEU A 14 13.74 27.96 -16.08
N GLU A 15 14.47 26.87 -15.83
CA GLU A 15 14.32 26.05 -14.61
C GLU A 15 15.66 25.85 -13.90
N ALA A 16 15.62 25.67 -12.58
CA ALA A 16 16.81 25.32 -11.80
C ALA A 16 17.32 23.92 -12.19
N PRO A 17 18.65 23.70 -12.19
CA PRO A 17 19.22 22.43 -12.63
C PRO A 17 18.79 21.27 -11.73
N HIS A 18 18.24 20.22 -12.34
CA HIS A 18 17.82 19.02 -11.63
C HIS A 18 18.94 17.99 -11.67
N ILE A 19 19.39 17.51 -10.51
CA ILE A 19 20.53 16.58 -10.42
C ILE A 19 20.08 15.32 -9.70
N SER A 20 20.17 14.20 -10.40
CA SER A 20 19.77 12.89 -9.90
C SER A 20 20.97 11.95 -9.84
N VAL A 21 20.93 11.00 -8.91
CA VAL A 21 21.95 9.94 -8.78
C VAL A 21 21.41 8.67 -9.39
N TYR A 22 22.19 8.07 -10.27
CA TYR A 22 21.83 6.83 -10.95
C TYR A 22 22.82 5.73 -10.58
N ARG A 23 22.30 4.49 -10.53
CA ARG A 23 23.10 3.29 -10.27
C ARG A 23 23.59 2.61 -11.56
N ASP A 24 22.98 2.94 -12.69
CA ASP A 24 23.26 2.35 -13.99
C ASP A 24 22.95 3.34 -15.15
N LEU A 25 23.50 3.06 -16.33
CA LEU A 25 23.35 3.91 -17.52
C LEU A 25 22.04 3.71 -18.28
N ILE A 26 21.36 2.58 -18.09
CA ILE A 26 20.07 2.30 -18.75
C ILE A 26 19.02 3.27 -18.21
N SER A 27 18.99 3.45 -16.89
CA SER A 27 18.12 4.40 -16.21
C SER A 27 18.35 5.86 -16.66
N ILE A 28 19.61 6.23 -16.94
CA ILE A 28 19.94 7.57 -17.49
C ILE A 28 19.39 7.69 -18.92
N HIS A 29 19.60 6.66 -19.75
CA HIS A 29 19.09 6.63 -21.12
C HIS A 29 17.56 6.74 -21.18
N ASP A 30 16.84 6.00 -20.33
CA ASP A 30 15.38 6.01 -20.29
C ASP A 30 14.84 7.36 -19.80
N THR A 31 15.50 7.96 -18.80
CA THR A 31 15.18 9.33 -18.34
C THR A 31 15.38 10.34 -19.47
N TRP A 32 16.52 10.26 -20.18
CA TRP A 32 16.80 11.14 -21.30
C TRP A 32 15.79 10.99 -22.44
N LYS A 33 15.45 9.75 -22.80
CA LYS A 33 14.49 9.44 -23.86
C LYS A 33 13.09 9.99 -23.55
N ALA A 34 12.64 9.93 -22.30
CA ALA A 34 11.35 10.48 -21.87
C ALA A 34 11.29 12.02 -21.95
N LEU A 35 12.43 12.70 -21.84
CA LEU A 35 12.53 14.17 -21.87
C LEU A 35 12.76 14.73 -23.29
N ASN A 36 13.39 13.94 -24.17
CA ASN A 36 13.87 14.37 -25.49
C ASN A 36 12.77 14.66 -26.53
N GLU A 37 11.48 14.51 -26.20
CA GLU A 37 10.38 14.99 -27.06
C GLU A 37 10.28 16.52 -27.11
N SER A 38 10.99 17.25 -26.24
CA SER A 38 10.87 18.70 -26.06
C SER A 38 12.02 19.56 -26.61
N GLU A 39 13.14 18.97 -27.09
CA GLU A 39 14.40 19.65 -27.49
C GLU A 39 14.94 20.75 -26.52
N SER A 40 14.39 20.87 -25.31
CA SER A 40 14.61 22.05 -24.45
C SER A 40 15.66 21.82 -23.36
N TYR A 41 15.99 20.56 -23.07
CA TYR A 41 16.90 20.17 -21.99
C TYR A 41 18.30 19.80 -22.49
N ILE A 42 19.28 19.95 -21.61
CA ILE A 42 20.67 19.50 -21.78
C ILE A 42 21.00 18.53 -20.65
N GLY A 43 21.48 17.34 -21.01
CA GLY A 43 21.95 16.35 -20.04
C GLY A 43 23.44 16.49 -19.80
N LEU A 44 23.90 16.35 -18.57
CA LEU A 44 25.33 16.26 -18.22
C LEU A 44 25.56 15.06 -17.30
N ILE A 45 26.44 14.15 -17.73
CA ILE A 45 26.88 13.01 -16.92
C ILE A 45 28.16 13.39 -16.17
N HIS A 46 28.14 13.21 -14.86
CA HIS A 46 29.29 13.40 -13.98
C HIS A 46 29.50 12.17 -13.08
N VAL A 47 30.74 11.73 -12.92
CA VAL A 47 31.10 10.62 -12.02
C VAL A 47 32.00 11.19 -10.92
N GLY A 48 31.58 11.05 -9.66
CA GLY A 48 32.30 11.64 -8.51
C GLY A 48 31.72 11.24 -7.16
N PHE A 49 32.34 11.68 -6.07
CA PHE A 49 31.91 11.40 -4.68
C PHE A 49 30.91 12.41 -4.12
N VAL A 50 30.81 13.57 -4.77
CA VAL A 50 30.03 14.73 -4.33
C VAL A 50 29.11 15.15 -5.48
N ARG A 51 27.93 15.66 -5.13
CA ARG A 51 26.95 16.20 -6.09
C ARG A 51 27.59 17.39 -6.84
N PRO A 52 27.60 17.39 -8.18
CA PRO A 52 28.25 18.45 -8.92
C PRO A 52 27.50 19.77 -8.77
N ASN A 53 28.20 20.85 -8.40
CA ASN A 53 27.65 22.20 -8.38
C ASN A 53 28.33 23.05 -9.47
N ILE A 54 27.62 23.29 -10.57
CA ILE A 54 28.12 24.02 -11.73
C ILE A 54 27.60 25.45 -11.66
N VAL A 55 28.53 26.40 -11.58
CA VAL A 55 28.22 27.83 -11.41
C VAL A 55 27.95 28.51 -12.77
N ASP A 56 28.59 28.05 -13.85
CA ASP A 56 28.52 28.67 -15.19
C ASP A 56 27.68 27.83 -16.18
N SER A 57 26.51 27.34 -15.76
CA SER A 57 25.71 26.40 -16.59
C SER A 57 25.22 26.99 -17.91
N ASP A 58 25.13 28.33 -18.03
CA ASP A 58 24.66 29.00 -19.24
C ASP A 58 25.52 28.69 -20.48
N LYS A 59 26.81 28.38 -20.27
CA LYS A 59 27.73 27.96 -21.35
C LYS A 59 27.31 26.63 -21.99
N LEU A 60 26.50 25.83 -21.31
CA LEU A 60 26.00 24.55 -21.81
C LEU A 60 24.76 24.73 -22.70
N LEU A 61 24.09 25.90 -22.65
CA LEU A 61 22.86 26.18 -23.39
C LEU A 61 23.00 26.10 -24.91
N ALA A 62 24.24 26.12 -25.43
CA ALA A 62 24.51 25.91 -26.85
C ALA A 62 24.25 24.48 -27.35
N PHE A 63 24.05 23.51 -26.44
CA PHE A 63 23.95 22.08 -26.74
C PHE A 63 22.56 21.48 -26.43
N LYS A 64 21.49 22.26 -26.63
CA LYS A 64 20.10 21.83 -26.42
C LYS A 64 19.78 20.51 -27.14
N GLY A 65 19.07 19.62 -26.46
CA GLY A 65 18.76 18.29 -26.98
C GLY A 65 19.96 17.35 -27.09
N LYS A 66 21.07 17.64 -26.38
CA LYS A 66 22.26 16.79 -26.31
C LYS A 66 22.66 16.44 -24.87
N VAL A 67 23.39 15.33 -24.77
CA VAL A 67 24.04 14.86 -23.55
C VAL A 67 25.53 15.18 -23.62
N LEU A 68 26.03 15.74 -22.53
CA LEU A 68 27.41 16.13 -22.28
C LEU A 68 28.03 15.23 -21.22
N SER A 69 29.35 15.19 -21.17
CA SER A 69 30.10 14.38 -20.21
C SER A 69 31.28 15.16 -19.65
N THR A 70 31.53 15.02 -18.34
CA THR A 70 32.76 15.52 -17.72
C THR A 70 33.96 14.65 -18.10
N ALA A 71 35.18 15.15 -17.90
CA ALA A 71 36.39 14.34 -18.11
C ALA A 71 36.35 12.99 -17.36
N ALA A 72 35.94 13.00 -16.08
CA ALA A 72 35.81 11.78 -15.28
C ALA A 72 34.77 10.81 -15.87
N ALA A 73 33.61 11.32 -16.32
CA ALA A 73 32.57 10.51 -16.93
C ALA A 73 33.01 9.96 -18.31
N LYS A 74 33.69 10.75 -19.15
CA LYS A 74 34.22 10.31 -20.45
C LYS A 74 35.08 9.05 -20.34
N TRP A 75 35.89 8.93 -19.30
CA TRP A 75 36.75 7.77 -19.08
C TRP A 75 36.09 6.63 -18.28
N ALA A 76 35.00 6.93 -17.56
CA ALA A 76 34.26 5.94 -16.77
C ALA A 76 33.14 5.24 -17.57
N LEU A 77 32.64 5.85 -18.65
CA LEU A 77 31.57 5.28 -19.47
C LEU A 77 32.07 4.08 -20.32
N PRO A 78 31.22 3.06 -20.57
CA PRO A 78 31.55 1.93 -21.43
C PRO A 78 31.87 2.35 -22.87
N GLY A 79 32.72 1.57 -23.56
CA GLY A 79 33.26 1.92 -24.88
C GLY A 79 32.25 2.07 -26.02
N ASN A 80 30.97 1.75 -25.81
CA ASN A 80 29.88 2.00 -26.76
C ASN A 80 29.24 3.40 -26.61
N TYR A 81 29.76 4.25 -25.73
CA TYR A 81 29.34 5.64 -25.55
C TYR A 81 30.49 6.57 -25.97
N HIS A 82 30.46 7.01 -27.22
CA HIS A 82 31.51 7.83 -27.81
C HIS A 82 31.28 9.31 -27.49
N SER A 83 32.36 10.06 -27.29
CA SER A 83 32.34 11.51 -27.10
C SER A 83 33.38 12.19 -27.99
N THR A 84 33.31 13.52 -28.12
CA THR A 84 34.29 14.29 -28.90
C THR A 84 35.72 14.08 -28.39
N CYS A 85 36.68 14.07 -29.31
CA CYS A 85 38.09 13.93 -28.96
C CYS A 85 38.57 15.13 -28.13
N ASN A 86 38.24 16.35 -28.59
CA ASN A 86 38.56 17.60 -27.92
C ASN A 86 37.42 18.08 -27.01
N SER A 87 37.77 18.85 -25.98
CA SER A 87 36.80 19.55 -25.12
C SER A 87 36.03 20.59 -25.93
N ILE A 88 34.71 20.63 -25.75
CA ILE A 88 33.82 21.58 -26.44
C ILE A 88 33.47 22.80 -25.58
N ALA A 89 33.65 22.70 -24.26
CA ALA A 89 33.39 23.76 -23.30
C ALA A 89 34.22 23.55 -22.02
N GLU A 90 34.47 24.62 -21.26
CA GLU A 90 35.02 24.55 -19.91
C GLU A 90 34.00 25.12 -18.92
N VAL A 91 33.78 24.38 -17.84
CA VAL A 91 32.79 24.71 -16.81
C VAL A 91 33.45 24.68 -15.43
N THR A 92 33.07 25.62 -14.56
CA THR A 92 33.60 25.70 -13.20
C THR A 92 32.82 24.77 -12.27
N LEU A 93 33.50 23.75 -11.73
CA LEU A 93 32.98 22.83 -10.73
C LEU A 93 33.76 23.00 -9.43
N SER A 94 33.08 23.40 -8.34
CA SER A 94 33.71 23.56 -7.02
C SER A 94 35.01 24.38 -7.04
N ASN A 95 35.03 25.46 -7.83
CA ASN A 95 36.15 26.38 -8.07
C ASN A 95 37.29 25.91 -8.99
N ASN A 96 37.20 24.72 -9.60
CA ASN A 96 38.15 24.24 -10.61
C ASN A 96 37.53 24.27 -12.02
N LYS A 97 38.32 24.66 -13.03
CA LYS A 97 37.92 24.60 -14.44
C LYS A 97 37.95 23.15 -14.92
N MET A 98 36.84 22.67 -15.45
CA MET A 98 36.70 21.30 -15.92
C MET A 98 36.30 21.25 -17.40
N PRO A 99 37.01 20.48 -18.25
CA PRO A 99 36.63 20.31 -19.64
C PRO A 99 35.40 19.42 -19.79
N ILE A 100 34.52 19.78 -20.72
CA ILE A 100 33.27 19.11 -21.05
C ILE A 100 33.33 18.59 -22.49
N TYR A 101 32.82 17.38 -22.69
CA TYR A 101 32.81 16.68 -23.97
C TYR A 101 31.37 16.41 -24.42
N LEU A 102 31.12 16.46 -25.72
CA LEU A 102 29.80 16.13 -26.29
C LEU A 102 29.70 14.62 -26.52
N MET A 103 28.62 13.99 -26.07
CA MET A 103 28.33 12.60 -26.43
C MET A 103 27.87 12.54 -27.89
N LEU A 104 28.51 11.68 -28.70
CA LEU A 104 28.28 11.55 -30.13
C LEU A 104 27.19 10.51 -30.45
N ASP A 105 27.07 9.47 -29.62
CA ASP A 105 26.07 8.40 -29.75
C ASP A 105 25.58 7.90 -28.37
N GLY A 106 24.63 6.94 -28.39
CA GLY A 106 24.15 6.27 -27.18
C GLY A 106 22.96 6.94 -26.47
N PHE A 107 22.43 8.06 -26.96
CA PHE A 107 21.33 8.81 -26.34
C PHE A 107 20.21 9.23 -27.32
N GLY A 108 19.90 8.36 -28.29
CA GLY A 108 18.80 8.58 -29.25
C GLY A 108 19.12 9.54 -30.40
N TYR A 109 20.38 9.96 -30.54
CA TYR A 109 20.88 10.76 -31.65
C TYR A 109 22.29 10.31 -32.06
N LEU A 110 22.71 10.67 -33.28
CA LEU A 110 24.06 10.46 -33.79
C LEU A 110 24.63 11.80 -34.29
N VAL A 111 25.78 12.22 -33.76
CA VAL A 111 26.50 13.43 -34.18
C VAL A 111 27.88 13.02 -34.72
N HIS A 112 28.27 13.56 -35.89
CA HIS A 112 29.61 13.33 -36.43
C HIS A 112 30.63 14.29 -35.80
N ASP A 113 31.78 13.76 -35.39
CA ASP A 113 32.87 14.56 -34.83
C ASP A 113 33.65 15.26 -35.97
N TYR A 114 33.39 16.56 -36.15
CA TYR A 114 34.11 17.41 -37.12
C TYR A 114 35.44 17.97 -36.56
N SER A 115 35.82 17.67 -35.31
CA SER A 115 37.05 18.20 -34.68
C SER A 115 38.34 17.54 -35.19
N SER A 116 38.24 16.56 -36.07
CA SER A 116 39.34 15.80 -36.67
C SER A 116 40.11 16.52 -37.80
N LYS A 117 39.70 17.74 -38.20
CA LYS A 117 40.35 18.49 -39.32
C LYS A 117 41.48 19.45 -38.93
N ALA A 118 41.93 19.46 -37.68
CA ALA A 118 43.00 20.36 -37.20
C ALA A 118 44.24 19.60 -36.69
N SER A 119 44.65 18.53 -37.38
CA SER A 119 45.91 17.82 -37.08
C SER A 119 46.83 17.85 -38.30
N GLU A 120 47.39 19.02 -38.58
CA GLU A 120 48.55 19.19 -39.46
C GLU A 120 49.19 20.55 -39.14
N LEU A 121 50.08 20.58 -38.13
CA LEU A 121 51.31 21.38 -38.15
C LEU A 121 52.24 20.97 -37.00
N SER A 122 53.29 20.24 -37.38
CA SER A 122 54.67 20.30 -36.87
C SER A 122 54.94 20.20 -35.36
N SER A 123 55.42 19.01 -34.99
CA SER A 123 56.61 18.75 -34.17
C SER A 123 57.48 19.96 -33.79
N VAL A 124 57.56 20.22 -32.49
CA VAL A 124 58.79 20.66 -31.81
C VAL A 124 58.98 19.70 -30.63
N VAL A 125 60.04 18.89 -30.70
CA VAL A 125 60.59 18.18 -29.56
C VAL A 125 61.47 19.18 -28.84
N GLU A 126 61.27 19.41 -27.55
CA GLU A 126 62.33 19.85 -26.65
C GLU A 126 62.04 19.43 -25.20
N GLU A 127 62.94 18.57 -24.71
CA GLU A 127 63.42 18.35 -23.33
C GLU A 127 62.47 18.51 -22.14
N GLY A 128 62.16 17.36 -21.52
CA GLY A 128 61.64 17.29 -20.15
C GLY A 128 60.47 16.34 -19.95
N VAL A 129 60.56 15.08 -20.40
CA VAL A 129 59.56 14.06 -20.01
C VAL A 129 59.79 13.75 -18.53
N SER A 130 59.11 14.47 -17.66
CA SER A 130 59.08 14.19 -16.23
C SER A 130 58.48 12.80 -16.04
N THR A 131 59.31 11.86 -15.62
CA THR A 131 58.89 10.52 -15.19
C THR A 131 57.77 10.63 -14.15
N LEU A 132 56.84 9.67 -14.12
CA LEU A 132 55.69 9.70 -13.20
C LEU A 132 56.10 9.89 -11.73
N HIS A 133 57.22 9.29 -11.32
CA HIS A 133 57.77 9.50 -9.97
C HIS A 133 58.28 10.93 -9.75
N SER A 134 58.88 11.59 -10.74
CA SER A 134 59.38 12.97 -10.59
C SER A 134 58.23 13.98 -10.47
N VAL A 135 57.14 13.77 -11.21
CA VAL A 135 55.92 14.60 -11.10
C VAL A 135 55.27 14.41 -9.73
N ALA A 136 55.15 13.16 -9.26
CA ALA A 136 54.62 12.88 -7.93
C ALA A 136 55.49 13.47 -6.81
N LEU A 137 56.82 13.43 -6.94
CA LEU A 137 57.74 14.01 -5.95
C LEU A 137 57.61 15.53 -5.87
N ASN A 138 57.51 16.22 -7.01
CA ASN A 138 57.29 17.67 -7.02
C ASN A 138 55.95 18.04 -6.37
N TYR A 139 54.87 17.34 -6.73
CA TYR A 139 53.55 17.57 -6.12
C TYR A 139 53.59 17.39 -4.59
N LEU A 140 54.20 16.31 -4.10
CA LEU A 140 54.31 16.05 -2.65
C LEU A 140 55.24 17.03 -1.91
N ASN A 141 56.27 17.54 -2.57
CA ASN A 141 57.13 18.59 -2.03
C ASN A 141 56.42 19.95 -1.95
N GLU A 142 55.52 20.24 -2.91
CA GLU A 142 54.71 21.46 -2.92
C GLU A 142 53.62 21.43 -1.85
N THR A 143 52.89 20.32 -1.74
CA THR A 143 51.77 20.20 -0.79
C THR A 143 52.25 20.05 0.66
N LYS A 144 53.46 19.49 0.86
CA LYS A 144 54.03 19.19 2.19
C LYS A 144 53.06 18.35 3.05
N SER A 145 52.24 17.53 2.40
CA SER A 145 51.24 16.63 2.99
C SER A 145 51.31 15.25 2.36
N ALA A 146 50.76 14.24 3.05
CA ALA A 146 50.63 12.90 2.50
C ALA A 146 49.38 12.80 1.61
N GLU A 147 49.52 12.35 0.36
CA GLU A 147 48.46 12.33 -0.66
C GLU A 147 48.13 10.92 -1.15
N SER A 148 46.87 10.65 -1.53
CA SER A 148 46.48 9.34 -2.07
C SER A 148 46.95 9.14 -3.51
N LYS A 149 47.05 7.88 -3.96
CA LYS A 149 47.39 7.56 -5.36
C LYS A 149 46.36 8.12 -6.35
N GLU A 150 45.09 8.22 -5.95
CA GLU A 150 44.02 8.84 -6.73
C GLU A 150 44.18 10.36 -6.83
N SER A 151 44.59 11.05 -5.75
CA SER A 151 44.88 12.50 -5.77
C SER A 151 46.09 12.82 -6.64
N ILE A 152 47.16 12.03 -6.53
CA ILE A 152 48.36 12.18 -7.36
C ILE A 152 48.00 11.92 -8.83
N PHE A 153 47.17 10.91 -9.12
CA PHE A 153 46.68 10.62 -10.47
C PHE A 153 45.81 11.77 -11.01
N ALA A 154 44.88 12.28 -10.20
CA ALA A 154 44.04 13.41 -10.56
C ALA A 154 44.89 14.63 -10.92
N TYR A 155 45.88 14.99 -10.10
CA TYR A 155 46.80 16.09 -10.40
C TYR A 155 47.54 15.91 -11.72
N ILE A 156 48.06 14.72 -12.00
CA ILE A 156 48.77 14.40 -13.25
C ILE A 156 47.86 14.56 -14.47
N VAL A 157 46.61 14.11 -14.38
CA VAL A 157 45.62 14.17 -15.47
C VAL A 157 45.07 15.58 -15.64
N GLU A 158 44.71 16.27 -14.55
CA GLU A 158 44.15 17.62 -14.55
C GLU A 158 45.14 18.65 -15.12
N ASN A 159 46.45 18.45 -14.92
CA ASN A 159 47.50 19.34 -15.40
C ASN A 159 48.18 18.84 -16.68
N ASN A 160 47.67 17.75 -17.29
CA ASN A 160 48.18 17.16 -18.53
C ASN A 160 49.69 16.84 -18.51
N LEU A 161 50.20 16.37 -17.36
CA LEU A 161 51.64 16.21 -17.08
C LEU A 161 52.21 14.87 -17.54
N ALA A 162 51.35 13.86 -17.78
CA ALA A 162 51.76 12.56 -18.34
C ALA A 162 50.58 11.86 -19.05
N SER A 163 50.89 11.00 -20.04
CA SER A 163 49.88 10.21 -20.77
C SER A 163 49.92 8.74 -20.35
N PHE A 164 48.74 8.13 -20.19
CA PHE A 164 48.61 6.71 -19.85
C PHE A 164 47.98 5.95 -21.03
N SER A 165 48.70 5.00 -21.61
CA SER A 165 48.30 4.23 -22.79
C SER A 165 47.61 2.89 -22.48
N VAL A 166 47.09 2.69 -21.26
CA VAL A 166 46.66 1.37 -20.77
C VAL A 166 45.35 1.43 -19.98
N ASN A 167 44.51 0.39 -20.08
CA ASN A 167 43.18 0.22 -19.45
C ASN A 167 43.11 0.33 -17.91
N LYS A 168 44.24 0.52 -17.19
CA LYS A 168 44.29 0.65 -15.71
C LYS A 168 45.39 1.63 -15.24
N PRO A 169 45.22 2.94 -15.48
CA PRO A 169 46.30 3.91 -15.33
C PRO A 169 46.69 4.20 -13.86
N VAL A 170 45.73 4.16 -12.92
CA VAL A 170 45.98 4.33 -11.47
C VAL A 170 46.85 3.20 -10.90
N THR A 171 46.63 1.96 -11.36
CA THR A 171 47.43 0.81 -10.95
C THR A 171 48.87 0.90 -11.47
N VAL A 172 49.07 1.48 -12.66
CA VAL A 172 50.41 1.72 -13.21
C VAL A 172 51.15 2.78 -12.38
N LEU A 173 50.46 3.86 -11.99
CA LEU A 173 51.03 4.88 -11.10
C LEU A 173 51.41 4.29 -9.74
N GLU A 174 50.54 3.47 -9.14
CA GLU A 174 50.82 2.82 -7.86
C GLU A 174 52.08 1.94 -7.92
N ASN A 175 52.19 1.09 -8.93
CA ASN A 175 53.37 0.24 -9.13
C ASN A 175 54.65 1.07 -9.33
N GLU A 176 54.55 2.27 -9.92
CA GLU A 176 55.69 3.15 -10.11
C GLU A 176 56.12 3.84 -8.81
N LEU A 177 55.17 4.29 -7.98
CA LEU A 177 55.45 4.89 -6.66
C LEU A 177 56.02 3.86 -5.68
N GLU A 178 55.54 2.63 -5.70
CA GLU A 178 56.01 1.57 -4.81
C GLU A 178 57.48 1.21 -5.03
N LYS A 179 58.00 1.34 -6.26
CA LYS A 179 59.43 1.12 -6.56
C LYS A 179 60.37 2.05 -5.79
N TYR A 180 59.93 3.29 -5.51
CA TYR A 180 60.72 4.35 -4.86
C TYR A 180 60.29 4.63 -3.41
N CYS A 181 59.47 3.74 -2.84
CA CYS A 181 58.97 3.86 -1.47
C CYS A 181 59.97 3.29 -0.44
N LEU A 182 59.95 3.79 0.81
CA LEU A 182 60.81 3.35 1.91
C LEU A 182 60.84 1.82 2.15
N THR A 183 59.77 1.12 1.76
CA THR A 183 59.61 -0.34 1.88
C THR A 183 60.28 -1.14 0.75
N SER A 184 60.79 -0.48 -0.30
CA SER A 184 61.45 -1.12 -1.44
C SER A 184 62.90 -1.51 -1.12
N THR A 185 63.29 -2.73 -1.53
CA THR A 185 64.65 -3.25 -1.38
C THR A 185 65.61 -2.79 -2.47
N ASN A 186 65.12 -2.21 -3.57
CA ASN A 186 65.92 -1.74 -4.71
C ASN A 186 65.37 -0.41 -5.26
N GLY A 187 66.12 0.69 -5.11
CA GLY A 187 65.80 2.00 -5.69
C GLY A 187 66.15 3.19 -4.78
N SER A 188 66.19 4.39 -5.34
CA SER A 188 66.29 5.66 -4.61
C SER A 188 65.05 5.82 -3.72
N ARG A 189 65.23 6.01 -2.40
CA ARG A 189 64.12 6.18 -1.45
C ARG A 189 63.63 7.63 -1.50
N LEU A 190 62.56 7.88 -2.25
CA LEU A 190 62.02 9.22 -2.48
C LEU A 190 60.70 9.44 -1.72
N PHE A 191 59.93 8.38 -1.50
CA PHE A 191 58.60 8.46 -0.88
C PHE A 191 58.51 7.66 0.41
N GLY A 192 57.82 8.21 1.40
CA GLY A 192 57.24 7.42 2.49
C GLY A 192 55.77 7.09 2.19
N LYS A 193 55.27 5.99 2.77
CA LYS A 193 53.86 5.59 2.69
C LYS A 193 53.29 5.55 4.10
N THR A 194 52.19 6.25 4.33
CA THR A 194 51.48 6.22 5.61
C THR A 194 50.75 4.89 5.77
N THR A 195 50.31 4.59 6.99
CA THR A 195 49.43 3.45 7.28
C THR A 195 48.11 3.53 6.51
N GLU A 196 47.69 4.72 6.11
CA GLU A 196 46.55 4.99 5.25
C GLU A 196 46.83 4.85 3.74
N ASN A 197 47.91 4.21 3.32
CA ASN A 197 48.28 4.09 1.90
C ASN A 197 48.46 5.43 1.15
N LYS A 198 48.74 6.54 1.86
CA LYS A 198 49.07 7.85 1.27
C LYS A 198 50.58 8.02 1.15
N TYR A 199 51.06 8.72 0.12
CA TYR A 199 52.49 8.94 -0.15
C TYR A 199 52.93 10.33 0.29
N TYR A 200 54.15 10.48 0.84
CA TYR A 200 54.75 11.78 1.22
C TYR A 200 56.23 11.85 0.83
N SER A 201 56.78 13.07 0.72
CA SER A 201 58.20 13.31 0.44
C SER A 201 59.06 13.27 1.70
N ILE A 202 60.22 12.60 1.62
CA ILE A 202 61.16 12.44 2.73
C ILE A 202 61.93 13.74 3.03
N GLU A 203 62.19 14.59 2.03
CA GLU A 203 63.03 15.79 2.20
C GLU A 203 62.34 16.95 2.94
N ALA A 204 61.01 16.91 3.10
CA ALA A 204 60.23 18.03 3.63
C ALA A 204 60.31 18.23 5.17
N PHE A 205 60.96 17.34 5.93
CA PHE A 205 60.92 17.34 7.41
C PHE A 205 62.31 17.21 8.09
N THR A 206 62.92 18.31 8.56
CA THR A 206 64.26 18.33 9.21
C THR A 206 64.23 18.91 10.64
N GLY A 207 63.96 18.10 11.67
CA GLY A 207 64.09 18.47 13.08
C GLY A 207 65.04 17.54 13.86
N VAL A 208 65.88 18.11 14.75
CA VAL A 208 66.77 17.34 15.65
C VAL A 208 65.95 16.77 16.82
N VAL A 209 65.96 15.45 16.98
CA VAL A 209 65.15 14.75 18.01
C VAL A 209 65.82 14.82 19.39
N SER A 210 65.07 15.23 20.43
CA SER A 210 65.54 15.28 21.82
C SER A 210 64.44 15.05 22.87
N GLY A 211 64.80 14.97 24.15
CA GLY A 211 63.84 14.87 25.26
C GLY A 211 63.10 13.51 25.34
N TRP A 212 61.83 13.53 25.73
CA TRP A 212 61.01 12.31 25.82
C TRP A 212 60.76 11.68 24.44
N VAL A 213 60.75 12.49 23.37
CA VAL A 213 60.59 12.02 22.00
C VAL A 213 61.77 11.14 21.58
N LYS A 214 63.00 11.45 22.04
CA LYS A 214 64.16 10.58 21.81
C LYS A 214 64.02 9.22 22.51
N LEU A 215 63.42 9.19 23.69
CA LEU A 215 63.15 7.93 24.41
C LEU A 215 62.04 7.11 23.75
N ILE A 216 61.07 7.76 23.09
CA ILE A 216 60.06 7.06 22.28
C ILE A 216 60.68 6.50 21.01
N GLN A 217 61.62 7.21 20.37
CA GLN A 217 62.36 6.68 19.20
C GLN A 217 62.98 5.31 19.48
N ASP A 218 63.52 5.11 20.69
CA ASP A 218 64.20 3.88 21.05
C ASP A 218 63.24 2.77 21.55
N ASN A 219 62.00 3.11 21.93
CA ASN A 219 61.04 2.18 22.58
C ASN A 219 59.77 1.89 21.76
N ASP A 220 59.31 2.83 20.92
CA ASP A 220 58.12 2.72 20.09
C ASP A 220 58.33 3.49 18.77
N ILE A 221 58.93 2.80 17.81
CA ILE A 221 59.30 3.35 16.49
C ILE A 221 58.07 3.83 15.72
N LYS A 222 56.91 3.17 15.87
CA LYS A 222 55.67 3.54 15.17
C LYS A 222 55.14 4.87 15.68
N LEU A 223 55.03 5.03 17.00
CA LEU A 223 54.63 6.30 17.62
C LEU A 223 55.64 7.41 17.31
N PHE A 224 56.93 7.08 17.26
CA PHE A 224 57.95 8.04 16.87
C PHE A 224 57.76 8.54 15.43
N ASP A 225 57.56 7.66 14.45
CA ASP A 225 57.36 8.05 13.05
C ASP A 225 56.08 8.88 12.87
N ASP A 226 55.00 8.52 13.56
CA ASP A 226 53.75 9.28 13.57
C ASP A 226 53.95 10.67 14.19
N LEU A 227 54.70 10.81 15.28
CA LEU A 227 55.02 12.12 15.86
C LEU A 227 55.97 12.94 14.98
N TYR A 228 56.98 12.29 14.38
CA TYR A 228 57.98 12.95 13.55
C TYR A 228 57.38 13.51 12.26
N SER A 229 56.49 12.74 11.61
CA SER A 229 55.74 13.17 10.42
C SER A 229 54.82 14.37 10.69
N HIS A 230 54.39 14.56 11.93
CA HIS A 230 53.63 15.75 12.36
C HIS A 230 54.52 16.86 12.94
N GLY A 231 55.84 16.74 12.80
CA GLY A 231 56.83 17.73 13.20
C GLY A 231 57.09 17.78 14.71
N VAL A 232 56.84 16.72 15.47
CA VAL A 232 57.15 16.67 16.91
C VAL A 232 58.53 16.03 17.10
N TYR A 233 59.47 16.80 17.65
CA TYR A 233 60.88 16.39 17.79
C TYR A 233 61.38 16.44 19.25
N ASP A 234 60.72 17.22 20.11
CA ASP A 234 61.04 17.45 21.52
C ASP A 234 59.80 17.94 22.28
N ASP A 235 59.95 18.27 23.58
CA ASP A 235 58.82 18.73 24.40
C ASP A 235 58.27 20.10 23.93
N VAL A 236 59.13 20.98 23.43
CA VAL A 236 58.75 22.34 23.01
C VAL A 236 57.91 22.28 21.73
N SER A 237 58.39 21.53 20.73
CA SER A 237 57.68 21.30 19.47
C SER A 237 56.39 20.50 19.68
N TYR A 238 56.33 19.58 20.64
CA TYR A 238 55.10 18.91 21.05
C TYR A 238 54.06 19.92 21.55
N ILE A 239 54.40 20.77 22.51
CA ILE A 239 53.46 21.77 23.07
C ILE A 239 52.99 22.74 21.97
N GLN A 240 53.88 23.19 21.09
CA GLN A 240 53.54 24.09 19.99
C GLN A 240 52.63 23.47 18.93
N ARG A 241 52.77 22.16 18.67
CA ARG A 241 52.01 21.44 17.64
C ARG A 241 50.86 20.61 18.20
N TYR A 242 50.70 20.52 19.51
CA TYR A 242 49.70 19.68 20.19
C TYR A 242 48.28 19.89 19.64
N THR A 243 47.87 21.14 19.42
CA THR A 243 46.54 21.45 18.87
C THR A 243 46.33 20.91 17.45
N LYS A 244 47.41 20.73 16.68
CA LYS A 244 47.42 20.28 15.28
C LYS A 244 47.60 18.76 15.10
N LEU A 245 47.88 18.02 16.18
CA LEU A 245 47.98 16.55 16.10
C LEU A 245 46.61 15.90 15.89
N PRO A 246 46.52 14.74 15.20
CA PRO A 246 45.31 13.93 15.14
C PRO A 246 44.82 13.50 16.55
N PRO A 247 43.50 13.35 16.78
CA PRO A 247 42.95 13.08 18.12
C PRO A 247 43.56 11.88 18.83
N LEU A 248 43.68 10.74 18.14
CA LEU A 248 44.29 9.53 18.69
C LEU A 248 45.77 9.74 19.02
N LEU A 249 46.50 10.43 18.14
CA LEU A 249 47.91 10.72 18.36
C LEU A 249 48.08 11.65 19.57
N LYS A 250 47.16 12.58 19.84
CA LYS A 250 47.15 13.37 21.08
C LYS A 250 47.01 12.49 22.31
N GLU A 251 46.03 11.60 22.34
CA GLU A 251 45.79 10.73 23.49
C GLU A 251 46.99 9.82 23.79
N ILE A 252 47.55 9.18 22.76
CA ILE A 252 48.74 8.33 22.89
C ILE A 252 49.94 9.14 23.38
N SER A 253 50.19 10.30 22.75
CA SER A 253 51.36 11.12 23.06
C SER A 253 51.28 11.82 24.42
N GLU A 254 50.10 12.17 24.91
CA GLU A 254 49.92 12.72 26.26
C GLU A 254 50.33 11.73 27.35
N ILE A 255 49.89 10.48 27.20
CA ILE A 255 50.20 9.40 28.13
C ILE A 255 51.69 9.04 28.04
N ALA A 256 52.22 8.92 26.82
CA ALA A 256 53.64 8.64 26.58
C ALA A 256 54.53 9.73 27.19
N ARG A 257 54.21 11.01 26.94
CA ARG A 257 54.90 12.16 27.54
C ARG A 257 54.84 12.12 29.06
N PHE A 258 53.64 11.92 29.63
CA PHE A 258 53.46 11.89 31.08
C PHE A 258 54.30 10.78 31.73
N ASN A 259 54.25 9.56 31.20
CA ASN A 259 55.00 8.43 31.74
C ASN A 259 56.51 8.66 31.68
N GLN A 260 57.02 9.19 30.57
CA GLN A 260 58.45 9.44 30.42
C GLN A 260 58.94 10.59 31.33
N LEU A 261 58.15 11.65 31.51
CA LEU A 261 58.53 12.78 32.36
C LEU A 261 58.33 12.48 33.86
N LYS A 262 57.38 11.61 34.22
CA LYS A 262 57.13 11.17 35.60
C LYS A 262 58.32 10.44 36.22
N THR A 263 59.05 9.62 35.44
CA THR A 263 60.20 8.84 35.96
C THR A 263 61.32 9.72 36.53
N LYS A 264 61.40 11.00 36.11
CA LYS A 264 62.42 11.96 36.55
C LYS A 264 61.98 12.88 37.68
N ARG A 265 60.73 12.78 38.17
CA ARG A 265 60.14 13.70 39.17
C ARG A 265 59.61 12.96 40.40
N SER A 266 59.70 13.60 41.58
CA SER A 266 59.24 13.03 42.85
C SER A 266 57.71 13.12 42.97
N ASN A 267 57.02 11.98 43.05
CA ASN A 267 55.55 11.90 43.21
C ASN A 267 54.99 12.50 44.52
N ARG A 268 55.85 13.10 45.37
CA ARG A 268 55.45 13.69 46.66
C ARG A 268 55.03 15.14 46.57
N GLU A 269 55.36 15.85 45.49
CA GLU A 269 55.10 17.29 45.32
C GLU A 269 54.03 17.50 44.24
N LEU A 270 52.92 18.14 44.63
CA LEU A 270 51.71 18.25 43.81
C LEU A 270 51.96 19.10 42.55
N MET A 271 52.67 20.22 42.69
CA MET A 271 52.96 21.10 41.56
C MET A 271 53.91 20.46 40.53
N SER A 272 54.81 19.57 40.98
CA SER A 272 55.68 18.83 40.07
C SER A 272 54.91 17.90 39.13
N LEU A 273 53.75 17.41 39.59
CA LEU A 273 52.83 16.57 38.82
C LEU A 273 51.99 17.41 37.86
N ILE A 274 51.43 18.55 38.32
CA ILE A 274 50.58 19.44 37.53
C ILE A 274 51.30 19.92 36.26
N GLU A 275 52.60 20.21 36.31
CA GLU A 275 53.38 20.64 35.15
C GLU A 275 53.49 19.61 34.01
N ILE A 276 53.35 18.32 34.32
CA ILE A 276 53.51 17.24 33.34
C ILE A 276 52.18 16.56 32.99
N LEU A 277 51.07 16.95 33.62
CA LEU A 277 49.75 16.37 33.37
C LEU A 277 49.34 16.50 31.89
N PRO A 278 48.55 15.54 31.37
CA PRO A 278 47.86 15.67 30.09
C PRO A 278 47.05 16.98 30.00
N PHE A 279 47.03 17.62 28.83
CA PHE A 279 46.23 18.81 28.57
C PHE A 279 44.73 18.52 28.70
N SER A 280 44.32 17.31 28.31
CA SER A 280 42.96 16.79 28.51
C SER A 280 42.51 16.77 29.98
N ILE A 281 43.43 16.79 30.95
CA ILE A 281 43.15 16.94 32.39
C ILE A 281 43.35 18.39 32.84
N LEU A 282 44.40 19.06 32.37
CA LEU A 282 44.74 20.42 32.78
C LEU A 282 43.69 21.45 32.37
N ASP A 283 43.22 21.39 31.13
CA ASP A 283 42.28 22.36 30.56
C ASP A 283 40.82 22.02 30.88
N LYS A 284 40.58 20.88 31.54
CA LYS A 284 39.24 20.45 31.93
C LYS A 284 38.68 21.37 33.03
N PRO A 285 37.42 21.83 32.93
CA PRO A 285 36.77 22.58 34.01
C PRO A 285 36.82 21.80 35.33
N LEU A 286 37.07 22.48 36.45
CA LEU A 286 37.17 21.84 37.78
C LEU A 286 35.89 21.08 38.16
N GLU A 287 34.74 21.52 37.65
CA GLU A 287 33.43 20.87 37.81
C GLU A 287 33.37 19.45 37.22
N GLU A 288 34.17 19.18 36.19
CA GLU A 288 34.17 17.91 35.46
C GLU A 288 35.28 16.95 35.90
N LEU A 289 36.11 17.36 36.87
CA LEU A 289 37.24 16.58 37.38
C LEU A 289 36.88 15.69 38.59
N ASN A 290 35.61 15.69 39.01
CA ASN A 290 35.10 14.94 40.16
C ASN A 290 35.88 15.22 41.45
N LEU A 291 36.18 16.50 41.71
CA LEU A 291 36.90 16.90 42.92
C LEU A 291 36.05 16.64 44.17
N PRO A 292 36.64 16.14 45.27
CA PRO A 292 35.99 16.14 46.57
C PRO A 292 35.46 17.53 46.91
N VAL A 293 34.25 17.62 47.50
CA VAL A 293 33.56 18.89 47.82
C VAL A 293 34.48 19.90 48.51
N ARG A 294 35.36 19.41 49.40
CA ARG A 294 36.36 20.24 50.08
C ARG A 294 37.37 20.87 49.13
N LEU A 295 37.88 20.11 48.16
CA LEU A 295 38.83 20.59 47.15
C LEU A 295 38.15 21.54 46.17
N PHE A 296 36.95 21.19 45.71
CA PHE A 296 36.15 22.04 44.84
C PHE A 296 35.88 23.42 45.47
N ASN A 297 35.43 23.44 46.73
CA ASN A 297 35.16 24.68 47.44
C ASN A 297 36.43 25.52 47.68
N VAL A 298 37.58 24.88 47.93
CA VAL A 298 38.86 25.61 48.04
C VAL A 298 39.21 26.28 46.72
N PHE A 299 39.13 25.56 45.60
CA PHE A 299 39.49 26.12 44.31
C PHE A 299 38.51 27.20 43.84
N GLN A 300 37.22 27.01 44.09
CA GLN A 300 36.19 28.01 43.83
C GLN A 300 36.41 29.29 44.66
N ALA A 301 36.77 29.17 45.94
CA ALA A 301 37.07 30.31 46.80
C ALA A 301 38.31 31.10 46.35
N ASN A 302 39.20 30.49 45.57
CA ASN A 302 40.37 31.13 44.97
C ASN A 302 40.17 31.48 43.47
N ASN A 303 38.94 31.35 42.95
CA ASN A 303 38.55 31.67 41.57
C ASN A 303 39.31 30.90 40.47
N PHE A 304 39.69 29.64 40.71
CA PHE A 304 40.24 28.78 39.66
C PHE A 304 39.12 28.13 38.84
N ILE A 305 39.31 28.03 37.53
CA ILE A 305 38.34 27.46 36.57
C ILE A 305 38.81 26.09 36.09
N SER A 306 40.13 25.89 35.98
CA SER A 306 40.79 24.65 35.56
C SER A 306 42.04 24.37 36.40
N LEU A 307 42.61 23.17 36.27
CA LEU A 307 43.90 22.86 36.91
C LEU A 307 45.07 23.60 36.25
N ASN A 308 44.91 24.03 35.00
CA ASN A 308 45.89 24.84 34.29
C ASN A 308 46.13 26.19 34.97
N ASP A 309 45.11 26.74 35.64
CA ASP A 309 45.20 28.01 36.37
C ASP A 309 46.10 27.94 37.62
N LEU A 310 46.45 26.73 38.06
CA LEU A 310 47.35 26.51 39.19
C LEU A 310 48.84 26.66 38.81
N LYS A 311 49.17 26.79 37.52
CA LYS A 311 50.55 26.97 37.07
C LYS A 311 51.19 28.21 37.70
N GLY A 312 52.34 28.01 38.36
CA GLY A 312 53.07 29.07 39.06
C GLY A 312 52.74 29.22 40.54
N ILE A 313 51.75 28.49 41.07
CA ILE A 313 51.46 28.41 42.51
C ILE A 313 52.38 27.38 43.15
N THR A 314 52.81 27.59 44.39
CA THR A 314 53.66 26.62 45.13
C THR A 314 52.83 25.76 46.09
N ASP A 315 53.27 24.53 46.37
CA ASP A 315 52.66 23.66 47.39
C ASP A 315 52.52 24.39 48.75
N THR A 316 53.51 25.21 49.12
CA THR A 316 53.49 26.03 50.34
C THR A 316 52.40 27.09 50.33
N THR A 317 52.14 27.71 49.19
CA THR A 317 51.04 28.68 49.02
C THR A 317 49.70 27.97 49.17
N MET A 318 49.52 26.82 48.53
CA MET A 318 48.26 26.07 48.62
C MET A 318 47.96 25.62 50.06
N LEU A 319 48.98 25.16 50.80
CA LEU A 319 48.84 24.75 52.21
C LEU A 319 48.50 25.90 53.17
N SER A 320 48.64 27.15 52.73
CA SER A 320 48.19 28.33 53.50
C SER A 320 46.71 28.66 53.30
N TRP A 321 46.04 28.05 52.31
CA TRP A 321 44.63 28.33 52.01
C TRP A 321 43.69 27.76 53.07
N ALA A 322 42.65 28.52 53.39
CA ALA A 322 41.60 28.07 54.29
C ALA A 322 40.99 26.76 53.78
N ASN A 323 40.94 25.75 54.65
CA ASN A 323 40.44 24.41 54.36
C ASN A 323 41.29 23.55 53.39
N PHE A 324 42.48 23.97 52.95
CA PHE A 324 43.40 23.15 52.16
C PHE A 324 44.59 22.66 53.01
N GLY A 325 44.54 21.40 53.44
CA GLY A 325 45.61 20.80 54.25
C GLY A 325 46.35 19.68 53.52
N ARG A 326 47.31 19.05 54.19
CA ARG A 326 48.07 17.90 53.63
C ARG A 326 47.18 16.77 53.13
N LYS A 327 46.04 16.54 53.80
CA LYS A 327 45.04 15.56 53.36
C LYS A 327 44.40 15.98 52.02
N SER A 328 43.99 17.24 51.87
CA SER A 328 43.44 17.77 50.61
C SER A 328 44.45 17.65 49.46
N ALA A 329 45.72 17.97 49.71
CA ALA A 329 46.79 17.79 48.72
C ALA A 329 46.99 16.31 48.34
N GLY A 330 46.93 15.40 49.31
CA GLY A 330 47.01 13.95 49.07
C GLY A 330 45.80 13.40 48.31
N ASP A 331 44.60 13.86 48.63
CA ASP A 331 43.36 13.47 47.95
C ASP A 331 43.39 13.92 46.48
N LEU A 332 43.86 15.15 46.21
CA LEU A 332 44.02 15.66 44.85
C LEU A 332 45.08 14.87 44.07
N ASN A 333 46.24 14.61 44.67
CA ASN A 333 47.31 13.83 44.04
C ASN A 333 46.84 12.42 43.65
N SER A 334 46.09 11.77 44.55
CA SER A 334 45.54 10.42 44.30
C SER A 334 44.52 10.43 43.16
N LEU A 335 43.62 11.42 43.15
CA LEU A 335 42.61 11.59 42.10
C LEU A 335 43.26 11.81 40.72
N LEU A 336 44.29 12.66 40.63
CA LEU A 336 44.98 12.92 39.37
C LEU A 336 45.69 11.68 38.83
N LEU A 337 46.34 10.91 39.71
CA LEU A 337 46.98 9.65 39.33
C LEU A 337 45.96 8.60 38.88
N GLU A 338 44.77 8.59 39.48
CA GLU A 338 43.67 7.71 39.09
C GLU A 338 43.14 8.05 37.69
N HIS A 339 42.89 9.32 37.39
CA HIS A 339 42.49 9.78 36.05
C HIS A 339 43.50 9.35 34.98
N ILE A 340 44.79 9.47 35.27
CA ILE A 340 45.85 9.04 34.34
C ILE A 340 45.88 7.52 34.18
N SER A 341 45.68 6.76 35.26
CA SER A 341 45.57 5.30 35.20
C SER A 341 44.36 4.84 34.37
N ILE A 342 43.26 5.57 34.43
CA ILE A 342 42.09 5.35 33.57
C ILE A 342 42.45 5.63 32.11
N MET A 343 43.11 6.75 31.82
CA MET A 343 43.56 7.09 30.47
C MET A 343 44.50 6.02 29.91
N GLN A 344 45.49 5.57 30.69
CA GLN A 344 46.42 4.51 30.31
C GLN A 344 45.69 3.20 29.96
N ARG A 345 44.77 2.74 30.80
CA ARG A 345 44.03 1.49 30.55
C ARG A 345 43.17 1.54 29.29
N LYS A 346 42.55 2.70 29.02
CA LYS A 346 41.80 2.92 27.78
C LYS A 346 42.71 2.82 26.56
N LEU A 347 43.90 3.40 26.64
CA LEU A 347 44.88 3.35 25.57
C LEU A 347 45.45 1.95 25.35
N ASP A 348 45.84 1.26 26.42
CA ASP A 348 46.40 -0.09 26.31
C ASP A 348 45.38 -1.06 25.73
N ALA A 349 44.11 -0.94 26.14
CA ALA A 349 43.03 -1.70 25.53
C ALA A 349 42.97 -1.40 24.02
N TYR A 350 42.95 -0.13 23.65
CA TYR A 350 42.87 0.29 22.25
C TYR A 350 44.01 -0.28 21.38
N LEU A 351 45.24 -0.29 21.89
CA LEU A 351 46.43 -0.78 21.19
C LEU A 351 46.52 -2.32 21.14
N SER A 352 45.89 -3.02 22.08
CA SER A 352 45.91 -4.50 22.16
C SER A 352 45.09 -5.18 21.04
N CYS A 353 44.21 -4.46 20.37
CA CYS A 353 43.30 -4.99 19.36
C CYS A 353 43.90 -5.08 17.96
N ASP A 354 45.16 -4.67 17.78
CA ASP A 354 45.70 -4.32 16.47
C ASP A 354 46.84 -5.27 16.04
N ASN A 355 46.48 -6.50 15.66
CA ASN A 355 47.35 -7.41 14.90
C ASN A 355 46.56 -8.09 13.77
N SER A 356 45.96 -7.29 12.88
CA SER A 356 45.93 -7.49 11.41
C SER A 356 44.96 -6.53 10.72
N LYS A 357 45.53 -5.65 9.88
CA LYS A 357 44.96 -4.72 8.87
C LYS A 357 44.93 -3.23 9.24
N GLN A 358 45.96 -2.54 8.75
CA GLN A 358 46.08 -1.08 8.58
C GLN A 358 44.85 -0.52 7.82
N LEU A 359 44.04 0.36 8.43
CA LEU A 359 44.14 1.83 8.52
C LEU A 359 43.59 2.56 7.28
N GLN A 360 42.30 2.88 7.34
CA GLN A 360 41.72 4.20 7.01
C GLN A 360 40.35 4.27 7.72
N ASP A 361 40.14 5.39 8.44
CA ASP A 361 38.99 5.76 9.29
C ASP A 361 38.89 5.07 10.67
N HIS A 362 39.47 5.75 11.68
CA HIS A 362 39.34 5.41 13.09
C HIS A 362 37.96 5.83 13.67
N GLN A 363 37.19 4.84 14.11
CA GLN A 363 36.34 4.90 15.31
C GLN A 363 36.90 3.83 16.26
N PRO A 364 37.24 4.13 17.52
CA PRO A 364 37.97 3.18 18.34
C PRO A 364 37.09 2.03 18.81
N ILE A 365 37.35 0.84 18.27
CA ILE A 365 36.79 -0.43 18.73
C ILE A 365 37.44 -0.80 20.07
N ASN A 366 36.66 -1.27 21.04
CA ASN A 366 37.14 -2.37 21.85
C ASN A 366 36.08 -3.43 22.19
N THR A 367 36.59 -4.64 22.08
CA THR A 367 36.03 -5.98 21.97
C THR A 367 35.68 -6.63 23.30
N GLY A 368 34.75 -7.58 23.23
CA GLY A 368 34.27 -8.37 24.37
C GLY A 368 35.15 -9.56 24.79
N ALA A 369 34.92 -9.95 26.04
CA ALA A 369 34.95 -11.30 26.63
C ALA A 369 36.12 -12.25 26.37
N ILE A 370 36.93 -12.53 27.42
CA ILE A 370 37.22 -13.88 27.94
C ILE A 370 37.32 -13.82 29.49
N ASP A 371 36.75 -14.84 30.12
CA ASP A 371 36.54 -15.09 31.56
C ASP A 371 37.76 -15.07 32.50
N SER A 372 37.53 -14.59 33.73
CA SER A 372 37.55 -15.34 35.01
C SER A 372 38.13 -14.55 36.21
N ASN A 373 37.26 -14.36 37.22
CA ASN A 373 37.52 -14.06 38.65
C ASN A 373 38.33 -12.80 39.04
N SER A 374 37.63 -11.73 39.47
CA SER A 374 37.52 -11.32 40.89
C SER A 374 37.09 -9.85 41.02
N ASP A 375 36.02 -9.61 41.79
CA ASP A 375 35.64 -8.39 42.52
C ASP A 375 35.90 -7.01 41.88
N PHE A 376 34.91 -6.43 41.19
CA PHE A 376 34.76 -4.96 41.12
C PHE A 376 33.28 -4.58 40.92
N LYS A 377 32.53 -4.54 42.02
CA LYS A 377 31.18 -3.94 42.12
C LYS A 377 31.27 -2.75 43.07
N SER A 378 31.26 -1.50 42.57
CA SER A 378 30.65 -0.38 43.32
C SER A 378 30.45 0.97 42.61
N ASP A 379 31.20 1.38 41.57
CA ASP A 379 31.37 2.84 41.38
C ASP A 379 30.61 3.55 40.25
N LEU A 380 29.59 2.94 39.62
CA LEU A 380 28.84 3.58 38.52
C LEU A 380 27.50 4.25 38.92
N THR A 381 27.12 4.25 40.20
CA THR A 381 25.77 4.69 40.63
C THR A 381 25.64 6.15 41.10
N SER A 382 26.60 7.05 40.83
CA SER A 382 26.55 8.43 41.35
C SER A 382 26.67 9.52 40.28
N PHE A 383 25.71 9.59 39.34
CA PHE A 383 25.58 10.73 38.41
C PHE A 383 24.14 11.22 38.19
N THR A 384 23.25 11.03 39.16
CA THR A 384 21.89 11.58 39.13
C THR A 384 21.75 12.79 40.05
N ARG A 385 21.89 14.01 39.50
CA ARG A 385 21.11 15.24 39.80
C ARG A 385 21.83 16.50 39.32
N LEU A 386 21.52 16.98 38.11
CA LEU A 386 21.57 18.41 37.76
C LEU A 386 20.47 18.68 36.71
N LYS A 387 19.51 19.53 37.07
CA LYS A 387 18.48 20.09 36.18
C LYS A 387 18.98 21.46 35.73
N ASP A 388 19.57 21.55 34.54
CA ASP A 388 19.66 22.81 33.81
C ASP A 388 19.75 22.56 32.30
N ARG A 389 19.16 23.49 31.53
CA ARG A 389 18.86 23.35 30.09
C ARG A 389 20.09 23.26 29.17
N SER A 390 21.31 23.45 29.68
CA SER A 390 22.58 23.25 28.97
C SER A 390 23.11 21.81 29.03
N GLY A 391 22.58 20.96 29.91
CA GLY A 391 23.02 19.58 30.09
C GLY A 391 22.39 18.55 29.15
N ALA A 392 21.34 18.92 28.40
CA ALA A 392 20.66 18.00 27.47
C ALA A 392 21.51 17.69 26.24
N ASP A 393 22.13 18.72 25.62
CA ASP A 393 22.98 18.55 24.44
C ASP A 393 24.25 17.74 24.76
N PHE A 394 24.86 17.96 25.93
CA PHE A 394 26.01 17.19 26.38
C PHE A 394 25.65 15.71 26.62
N LYS A 395 24.52 15.43 27.29
CA LYS A 395 24.05 14.06 27.52
C LYS A 395 23.65 13.35 26.23
N TYR A 396 23.04 14.06 25.29
CA TYR A 396 22.71 13.55 23.96
C TYR A 396 23.97 13.18 23.17
N ASN A 397 24.99 14.05 23.16
CA ASN A 397 26.26 13.78 22.49
C ASN A 397 27.01 12.59 23.12
N LEU A 398 26.99 12.48 24.45
CA LEU A 398 27.57 11.35 25.16
C LEU A 398 26.84 10.04 24.86
N ALA A 399 25.51 10.03 24.95
CA ALA A 399 24.70 8.86 24.62
C ALA A 399 24.83 8.45 23.14
N SER A 400 24.98 9.42 22.22
CA SER A 400 25.14 9.17 20.78
C SER A 400 26.51 8.63 20.38
N SER A 401 27.52 8.69 21.26
CA SER A 401 28.88 8.20 20.99
C SER A 401 29.11 6.72 21.32
N ILE A 402 28.16 6.09 22.01
CA ILE A 402 28.18 4.66 22.34
C ILE A 402 26.98 4.01 21.65
N PRO A 403 27.15 2.87 20.94
CA PRO A 403 26.03 2.17 20.30
C PRO A 403 24.92 1.79 21.28
N LEU A 404 23.67 1.81 20.82
CA LEU A 404 22.48 1.46 21.61
C LEU A 404 22.61 0.08 22.28
N LYS A 405 23.22 -0.88 21.59
CA LYS A 405 23.43 -2.24 22.11
C LYS A 405 24.27 -2.24 23.39
N ASP A 406 25.29 -1.41 23.46
CA ASP A 406 26.22 -1.38 24.59
C ASP A 406 25.58 -0.67 25.78
N HIS A 407 24.87 0.44 25.53
CA HIS A 407 23.99 1.09 26.51
C HIS A 407 22.98 0.11 27.11
N PHE A 408 22.26 -0.61 26.26
CA PHE A 408 21.26 -1.57 26.70
C PHE A 408 21.87 -2.70 27.54
N THR A 409 23.02 -3.23 27.12
CA THR A 409 23.75 -4.29 27.84
C THR A 409 24.25 -3.80 29.21
N GLN A 410 24.74 -2.56 29.28
CA GLN A 410 25.18 -1.93 30.52
C GLN A 410 24.01 -1.74 31.49
N SER A 411 22.87 -1.22 31.04
CA SER A 411 21.67 -1.07 31.88
C SER A 411 21.14 -2.40 32.39
N LEU A 412 21.18 -3.46 31.58
CA LEU A 412 20.82 -4.81 32.01
C LEU A 412 21.77 -5.38 33.07
N SER A 413 23.06 -5.03 33.05
CA SER A 413 24.05 -5.50 34.03
C SER A 413 23.78 -4.99 35.46
N LEU A 414 23.01 -3.91 35.61
CA LEU A 414 22.61 -3.33 36.89
C LEU A 414 21.41 -4.05 37.54
N LEU A 415 20.77 -4.97 36.81
CA LEU A 415 19.67 -5.80 37.29
C LEU A 415 20.19 -7.09 37.93
N LYS A 416 19.41 -7.71 38.83
CA LYS A 416 19.77 -9.04 39.33
C LYS A 416 19.53 -10.07 38.23
N ASP A 417 20.28 -11.17 38.26
CA ASP A 417 20.32 -12.19 37.20
C ASP A 417 18.92 -12.65 36.75
N ARG A 418 18.02 -12.90 37.70
CA ARG A 418 16.64 -13.32 37.39
C ARG A 418 15.85 -12.26 36.61
N GLU A 419 15.99 -10.99 36.98
CA GLU A 419 15.22 -9.90 36.36
C GLU A 419 15.83 -9.51 35.01
N LYS A 420 17.17 -9.55 34.91
CA LYS A 420 17.91 -9.46 33.66
C LYS A 420 17.44 -10.52 32.66
N GLU A 421 17.41 -11.80 33.06
CA GLU A 421 16.99 -12.90 32.18
C GLU A 421 15.53 -12.73 31.72
N ILE A 422 14.63 -12.27 32.60
CA ILE A 422 13.24 -11.96 32.22
C ILE A 422 13.20 -10.89 31.12
N ILE A 423 13.96 -9.80 31.25
CA ILE A 423 13.98 -8.74 30.23
C ILE A 423 14.63 -9.24 28.93
N GLU A 424 15.75 -9.96 29.01
CA GLU A 424 16.44 -10.52 27.83
C GLU A 424 15.51 -11.41 26.99
N LEU A 425 14.75 -12.30 27.63
CA LEU A 425 13.79 -13.18 26.95
C LEU A 425 12.63 -12.39 26.34
N ARG A 426 12.17 -11.35 27.02
CA ARG A 426 11.08 -10.47 26.54
C ARG A 426 11.52 -9.55 25.42
N MET A 427 12.80 -9.20 25.35
CA MET A 427 13.38 -8.41 24.27
C MET A 427 13.93 -9.28 23.14
N GLY A 428 13.99 -10.60 23.27
CA GLY A 428 14.57 -11.47 22.24
C GLY A 428 16.09 -11.33 22.09
N PHE A 429 16.79 -10.99 23.17
CA PHE A 429 18.25 -10.79 23.20
C PHE A 429 19.02 -12.02 22.68
N HIS A 430 18.52 -13.21 22.99
CA HIS A 430 19.05 -14.52 22.56
C HIS A 430 18.32 -15.09 21.31
N GLY A 431 17.62 -14.24 20.55
CA GLY A 431 17.06 -14.56 19.23
C GLY A 431 15.52 -14.56 19.16
N SER A 432 14.84 -15.23 20.09
CA SER A 432 13.37 -15.33 20.08
C SER A 432 12.75 -14.50 21.20
N ILE A 433 11.79 -13.64 20.85
CA ILE A 433 10.96 -12.91 21.82
C ILE A 433 9.96 -13.90 22.42
N LEU A 434 9.95 -14.01 23.75
CA LEU A 434 8.96 -14.81 24.47
C LEU A 434 7.79 -13.95 24.97
N THR A 435 6.59 -14.52 24.93
CA THR A 435 5.39 -13.95 25.52
C THR A 435 5.47 -13.93 27.05
N LEU A 436 4.64 -13.11 27.70
CA LEU A 436 4.56 -13.05 29.16
C LEU A 436 4.20 -14.42 29.78
N GLU A 437 3.44 -15.23 29.04
CA GLU A 437 2.99 -16.55 29.45
C GLU A 437 4.11 -17.59 29.35
N GLU A 438 4.85 -17.60 28.25
CA GLU A 438 6.02 -18.49 28.08
C GLU A 438 7.11 -18.20 29.12
N VAL A 439 7.39 -16.93 29.38
CA VAL A 439 8.33 -16.53 30.44
C VAL A 439 7.77 -16.91 31.82
N GLY A 440 6.47 -16.72 32.06
CA GLY A 440 5.82 -17.11 33.31
C GLY A 440 5.98 -18.60 33.61
N THR A 441 5.72 -19.44 32.61
CA THR A 441 5.91 -20.89 32.69
C THR A 441 7.37 -21.26 32.98
N LYS A 442 8.34 -20.62 32.31
CA LYS A 442 9.77 -20.88 32.53
C LYS A 442 10.23 -20.55 33.97
N PHE A 443 9.68 -19.50 34.59
CA PHE A 443 10.05 -19.07 35.94
C PHE A 443 9.09 -19.54 37.04
N GLY A 444 8.08 -20.36 36.71
CA GLY A 444 7.10 -20.87 37.66
C GLY A 444 6.25 -19.76 38.32
N VAL A 445 5.94 -18.70 37.58
CA VAL A 445 5.16 -17.54 38.07
C VAL A 445 4.05 -17.15 37.09
N SER A 446 3.05 -16.41 37.56
CA SER A 446 1.95 -15.97 36.70
C SER A 446 2.41 -14.97 35.63
N ARG A 447 1.69 -14.95 34.49
CA ARG A 447 1.84 -13.94 33.42
C ARG A 447 1.84 -12.52 33.97
N GLU A 448 0.93 -12.22 34.90
CA GLU A 448 0.82 -10.90 35.53
C GLU A 448 2.05 -10.57 36.38
N ARG A 449 2.64 -11.56 37.05
CA ARG A 449 3.88 -11.36 37.81
C ARG A 449 5.05 -10.98 36.90
N ILE A 450 5.19 -11.63 35.74
CA ILE A 450 6.21 -11.26 34.74
C ILE A 450 5.96 -9.84 34.23
N ARG A 451 4.71 -9.47 33.92
CA ARG A 451 4.36 -8.12 33.47
C ARG A 451 4.74 -7.05 34.49
N GLN A 452 4.50 -7.31 35.78
CA GLN A 452 4.89 -6.41 36.87
C GLN A 452 6.40 -6.26 36.98
N ILE A 453 7.16 -7.35 36.89
CA ILE A 453 8.63 -7.32 36.91
C ILE A 453 9.16 -6.52 35.72
N GLN A 454 8.70 -6.82 34.50
CA GLN A 454 9.09 -6.08 33.30
C GLN A 454 8.79 -4.57 33.46
N LYS A 455 7.55 -4.21 33.82
CA LYS A 455 7.14 -2.81 33.98
C LYS A 455 8.00 -2.08 35.02
N LYS A 456 8.28 -2.72 36.16
CA LYS A 456 9.10 -2.13 37.22
C LYS A 456 10.52 -1.82 36.77
N HIS A 457 11.16 -2.75 36.06
CA HIS A 457 12.57 -2.59 35.67
C HIS A 457 12.73 -1.72 34.42
N VAL A 458 11.82 -1.79 33.45
CA VAL A 458 11.79 -0.86 32.31
C VAL A 458 11.62 0.58 32.82
N ALA A 459 10.66 0.83 33.72
CA ALA A 459 10.48 2.15 34.30
C ALA A 459 11.73 2.65 35.06
N LYS A 460 12.42 1.75 35.77
CA LYS A 460 13.68 2.09 36.44
C LYS A 460 14.77 2.49 35.43
N ILE A 461 14.92 1.74 34.34
CA ILE A 461 15.90 2.03 33.29
C ILE A 461 15.60 3.39 32.66
N ILE A 462 14.34 3.66 32.27
CA ILE A 462 13.90 4.96 31.72
C ILE A 462 14.17 6.12 32.71
N GLU A 463 14.00 5.90 34.02
CA GLU A 463 14.27 6.94 35.03
C GLU A 463 15.77 7.22 35.23
N THR A 464 16.63 6.22 35.04
CA THR A 464 18.06 6.31 35.36
C THR A 464 18.96 6.56 34.15
N GLU A 465 18.54 6.16 32.97
CA GLU A 465 19.31 6.20 31.73
C GLU A 465 18.85 7.37 30.85
N TYR A 466 19.64 7.70 29.82
CA TYR A 466 19.31 8.77 28.87
C TYR A 466 19.29 8.27 27.41
N TRP A 467 19.72 7.03 27.17
CA TRP A 467 19.78 6.47 25.83
C TRP A 467 18.39 6.14 25.28
N ASP A 468 17.39 5.94 26.13
CA ASP A 468 15.99 5.70 25.76
C ASP A 468 15.37 6.92 25.06
N ASP A 469 15.57 8.12 25.60
CA ASP A 469 15.20 9.38 24.93
C ASP A 469 15.98 9.56 23.62
N CYS A 470 17.23 9.10 23.56
CA CYS A 470 18.04 9.14 22.34
C CYS A 470 17.48 8.23 21.23
N ILE A 471 16.83 7.10 21.56
CA ILE A 471 16.13 6.27 20.56
C ILE A 471 15.11 7.12 19.81
N TYR A 472 14.26 7.83 20.57
CA TYR A 472 13.24 8.69 19.99
C TYR A 472 13.88 9.78 19.14
N LEU A 473 14.85 10.54 19.68
CA LEU A 473 15.47 11.66 18.96
C LEU A 473 16.18 11.24 17.66
N LYS A 474 16.90 10.10 17.69
CA LYS A 474 17.61 9.56 16.53
C LYS A 474 16.65 9.15 15.43
N ILE A 475 15.62 8.36 15.79
CA ILE A 475 14.62 7.91 14.82
C ILE A 475 13.75 9.06 14.33
N ASP A 476 13.36 9.99 15.20
CA ASP A 476 12.57 11.17 14.84
C ASP A 476 13.32 12.03 13.81
N LYS A 477 14.64 12.18 13.96
CA LYS A 477 15.50 12.83 12.97
C LYS A 477 15.51 12.07 11.64
N LEU A 478 15.60 10.73 11.66
CA LEU A 478 15.53 9.91 10.44
C LEU A 478 14.16 9.98 9.75
N LEU A 479 13.08 10.17 10.51
CA LEU A 479 11.72 10.29 10.02
C LEU A 479 11.32 11.73 9.64
N THR A 480 12.16 12.73 9.92
CA THR A 480 11.89 14.13 9.55
C THR A 480 12.10 14.31 8.05
N ASP A 481 11.13 14.91 7.36
CA ASP A 481 11.11 15.11 5.90
C ASP A 481 11.27 13.83 5.05
N ARG A 482 11.08 12.65 5.67
CA ARG A 482 11.20 11.37 4.99
C ARG A 482 9.92 11.06 4.20
N SER A 483 10.11 10.72 2.92
CA SER A 483 9.02 10.32 2.00
C SER A 483 8.92 8.80 1.78
N GLU A 484 9.84 8.03 2.37
CA GLU A 484 9.96 6.58 2.20
C GLU A 484 9.94 5.87 3.56
N PRO A 485 9.44 4.62 3.66
CA PRO A 485 9.37 3.90 4.93
C PRO A 485 10.76 3.66 5.54
N LEU A 486 10.83 3.69 6.87
CA LEU A 486 12.03 3.37 7.64
C LEU A 486 11.95 1.93 8.15
N TYR A 487 12.52 0.99 7.39
CA TYR A 487 12.56 -0.42 7.77
C TYR A 487 13.49 -0.65 8.97
N THR A 488 13.05 -1.44 9.94
CA THR A 488 13.87 -1.78 11.12
C THR A 488 15.20 -2.43 10.72
N GLU A 489 15.19 -3.20 9.63
CA GLU A 489 16.36 -3.87 9.07
C GLU A 489 17.42 -2.90 8.51
N LEU A 490 17.04 -1.67 8.18
CA LEU A 490 17.92 -0.65 7.59
C LEU A 490 18.45 0.36 8.62
N LEU A 491 17.94 0.35 9.87
CA LEU A 491 18.33 1.32 10.90
C LEU A 491 19.85 1.39 11.13
N GLU A 492 20.52 0.23 11.16
CA GLU A 492 21.98 0.16 11.33
C GLU A 492 22.76 0.74 10.15
N THR A 493 22.17 0.75 8.94
CA THR A 493 22.79 1.39 7.76
C THR A 493 22.51 2.90 7.71
N GLU A 494 21.41 3.34 8.30
CA GLU A 494 20.98 4.74 8.30
C GLU A 494 21.61 5.55 9.46
N ASP A 495 21.90 4.92 10.61
CA ASP A 495 22.63 5.53 11.73
C ASP A 495 23.45 4.49 12.51
N ASP A 496 24.78 4.71 12.57
CA ASP A 496 25.76 3.82 13.23
C ASP A 496 25.45 3.60 14.73
N TRP A 497 24.64 4.44 15.36
CA TRP A 497 24.22 4.26 16.75
C TRP A 497 23.42 2.95 16.96
N PHE A 498 22.81 2.41 15.90
CA PHE A 498 22.15 1.11 15.90
C PHE A 498 23.07 -0.06 15.51
N THR A 499 24.40 0.11 15.56
CA THR A 499 25.36 -0.97 15.25
C THR A 499 25.20 -2.19 16.16
N GLY A 500 25.30 -3.38 15.57
CA GLY A 500 25.29 -4.67 16.29
C GLY A 500 23.94 -5.36 16.37
N TYR A 501 22.96 -4.91 15.57
CA TYR A 501 21.62 -5.50 15.46
C TYR A 501 21.36 -6.23 14.13
N ILE A 502 22.32 -6.27 13.19
CA ILE A 502 22.28 -7.14 12.00
C ILE A 502 21.91 -8.58 12.41
N GLY A 503 20.84 -9.11 11.80
CA GLY A 503 20.31 -10.44 12.10
C GLY A 503 19.53 -10.54 13.42
N LYS A 504 19.41 -9.44 14.18
CA LYS A 504 18.69 -9.32 15.47
C LYS A 504 17.63 -8.23 15.44
N PHE A 505 17.01 -7.97 14.29
CA PHE A 505 16.04 -6.87 14.11
C PHE A 505 14.78 -7.00 14.98
N LYS A 506 14.35 -8.23 15.29
CA LYS A 506 13.25 -8.45 16.26
C LYS A 506 13.62 -7.93 17.65
N HIS A 507 14.89 -8.08 18.04
CA HIS A 507 15.38 -7.56 19.31
C HIS A 507 15.39 -6.04 19.32
N LEU A 508 15.88 -5.42 18.24
CA LEU A 508 15.85 -3.97 18.07
C LEU A 508 14.42 -3.41 18.11
N ALA A 509 13.49 -4.04 17.37
CA ALA A 509 12.07 -3.70 17.38
C ALA A 509 11.48 -3.72 18.80
N ALA A 510 11.74 -4.78 19.58
CA ALA A 510 11.26 -4.91 20.95
C ALA A 510 11.82 -3.82 21.89
N ILE A 511 13.10 -3.43 21.70
CA ILE A 511 13.71 -2.31 22.43
C ILE A 511 12.99 -1.00 22.08
N ILE A 512 12.83 -0.69 20.79
CA ILE A 512 12.17 0.55 20.33
C ILE A 512 10.75 0.64 20.92
N GLU A 513 9.95 -0.42 20.82
CA GLU A 513 8.58 -0.41 21.37
C GLU A 513 8.54 -0.25 22.89
N THR A 514 9.48 -0.88 23.60
CA THR A 514 9.47 -0.91 25.06
C THR A 514 9.94 0.41 25.67
N PHE A 515 10.99 1.01 25.12
CA PHE A 515 11.69 2.15 25.74
C PHE A 515 11.28 3.52 25.21
N THR A 516 10.49 3.60 24.13
CA THR A 516 10.02 4.90 23.60
C THR A 516 8.67 5.34 24.18
N GLU A 517 8.13 4.60 25.17
CA GLU A 517 6.85 4.86 25.85
C GLU A 517 5.67 5.12 24.90
N GLY A 518 5.69 4.48 23.71
CA GLY A 518 4.64 4.61 22.70
C GLY A 518 4.73 5.87 21.83
N LYS A 519 5.81 6.64 21.92
CA LYS A 519 6.14 7.73 20.97
C LYS A 519 6.49 7.18 19.58
N LEU A 520 7.14 6.01 19.53
CA LEU A 520 7.41 5.26 18.31
C LEU A 520 6.74 3.89 18.40
N SER A 521 6.51 3.28 17.24
CA SER A 521 5.91 1.95 17.15
C SER A 521 6.44 1.22 15.93
N ILE A 522 6.40 -0.11 16.01
CA ILE A 522 6.72 -0.97 14.89
C ILE A 522 5.41 -1.38 14.23
N VAL A 523 5.25 -0.99 12.97
CA VAL A 523 4.09 -1.33 12.14
C VAL A 523 4.49 -2.42 11.18
N ASN A 524 3.73 -3.51 11.14
CA ASN A 524 3.93 -4.57 10.16
C ASN A 524 3.08 -4.27 8.92
N ILE A 525 3.75 -4.04 7.80
CA ILE A 525 3.10 -3.79 6.51
C ILE A 525 3.69 -4.77 5.50
N ASN A 526 2.84 -5.60 4.89
CA ASN A 526 3.24 -6.62 3.91
C ASN A 526 4.36 -7.56 4.40
N GLY A 527 4.41 -7.84 5.70
CA GLY A 527 5.42 -8.71 6.31
C GLY A 527 6.74 -8.01 6.67
N ALA A 528 6.90 -6.74 6.33
CA ALA A 528 8.06 -5.92 6.72
C ALA A 528 7.76 -5.13 8.00
N ASN A 529 8.77 -4.96 8.87
CA ASN A 529 8.66 -4.18 10.09
C ASN A 529 9.16 -2.76 9.84
N ILE A 530 8.26 -1.79 10.00
CA ILE A 530 8.54 -0.38 9.73
C ILE A 530 8.43 0.40 11.03
N VAL A 531 9.43 1.25 11.26
CA VAL A 531 9.47 2.14 12.42
C VAL A 531 8.77 3.43 12.05
N GLY A 532 7.82 3.88 12.86
CA GLY A 532 7.08 5.11 12.62
C GLY A 532 6.47 5.72 13.88
N ARG A 533 5.82 6.86 13.70
CA ARG A 533 5.10 7.60 14.76
C ARG A 533 3.65 7.15 14.94
N ILE A 534 3.22 6.14 14.18
CA ILE A 534 1.85 5.63 14.16
C ILE A 534 1.83 4.19 14.71
N LYS A 535 0.80 3.87 15.49
CA LYS A 535 0.57 2.50 15.99
C LYS A 535 -0.09 1.64 14.92
N GLN A 536 0.10 0.32 14.98
CA GLN A 536 -0.55 -0.63 14.07
C GLN A 536 -2.07 -0.41 13.97
N GLU A 537 -2.76 -0.30 15.10
CA GLU A 537 -4.22 -0.08 15.13
C GLU A 537 -4.63 1.23 14.44
N ALA A 538 -3.84 2.30 14.60
CA ALA A 538 -4.11 3.58 13.95
C ALA A 538 -3.86 3.51 12.43
N TRP A 539 -2.83 2.78 12.00
CA TRP A 539 -2.57 2.52 10.58
C TRP A 539 -3.70 1.69 9.94
N ASP A 540 -4.14 0.62 10.61
CA ASP A 540 -5.24 -0.21 10.13
C ASP A 540 -6.55 0.60 10.04
N ASN A 541 -6.80 1.47 11.02
CA ASN A 541 -7.93 2.40 11.01
C ASN A 541 -7.83 3.42 9.88
N LEU A 542 -6.64 3.98 9.62
CA LEU A 542 -6.40 4.88 8.49
C LEU A 542 -6.74 4.19 7.17
N ILE A 543 -6.21 2.99 6.93
CA ILE A 543 -6.56 2.19 5.74
C ILE A 543 -8.07 1.99 5.63
N ASN A 544 -8.74 1.63 6.73
CA ASN A 544 -10.18 1.39 6.71
C ASN A 544 -10.98 2.66 6.40
N GLN A 545 -10.65 3.79 7.03
CA GLN A 545 -11.28 5.08 6.78
C GLN A 545 -11.04 5.56 5.35
N THR A 546 -9.80 5.51 4.87
CA THR A 546 -9.44 5.83 3.49
C THR A 546 -10.24 4.98 2.51
N ARG A 547 -10.39 3.67 2.76
CA ARG A 547 -11.20 2.79 1.92
C ARG A 547 -12.66 3.23 1.87
N ILE A 548 -13.27 3.52 3.03
CA ILE A 548 -14.66 3.98 3.10
C ILE A 548 -14.82 5.29 2.32
N ASN A 549 -13.95 6.26 2.56
CA ASN A 549 -13.98 7.56 1.90
C ASN A 549 -13.86 7.40 0.39
N LEU A 550 -12.90 6.62 -0.09
CA LEU A 550 -12.72 6.44 -1.53
C LEU A 550 -13.89 5.65 -2.16
N ILE A 551 -14.52 4.70 -1.46
CA ILE A 551 -15.76 4.06 -1.92
C ILE A 551 -16.88 5.09 -2.07
N GLU A 552 -17.05 6.00 -1.11
CA GLU A 552 -18.03 7.07 -1.22
C GLU A 552 -17.72 8.00 -2.38
N LYS A 553 -16.46 8.41 -2.54
CA LYS A 553 -16.01 9.26 -3.66
C LYS A 553 -16.19 8.59 -5.02
N SER A 554 -16.01 7.27 -5.11
CA SER A 554 -16.26 6.53 -6.35
C SER A 554 -17.74 6.55 -6.79
N LYS A 555 -18.68 6.78 -5.87
CA LYS A 555 -20.11 6.94 -6.20
C LYS A 555 -20.42 8.33 -6.75
N GLU A 556 -19.65 9.35 -6.39
CA GLU A 556 -19.77 10.71 -6.94
C GLU A 556 -19.37 10.75 -8.43
N GLY A 557 -18.42 9.88 -8.82
CA GLY A 557 -18.01 9.71 -10.22
C GLY A 557 -17.25 10.90 -10.81
N THR A 558 -16.68 11.77 -9.97
CA THR A 558 -15.98 13.01 -10.36
C THR A 558 -14.48 13.00 -10.08
N TRP A 559 -14.00 12.11 -9.21
CA TRP A 559 -12.66 12.18 -8.63
C TRP A 559 -11.57 11.60 -9.54
N THR A 560 -10.50 12.36 -9.73
CA THR A 560 -9.32 11.99 -10.54
C THR A 560 -8.21 11.34 -9.70
N LEU A 561 -7.24 10.71 -10.37
CA LEU A 561 -6.06 10.15 -9.68
C LEU A 561 -5.25 11.23 -8.95
N SER A 562 -5.18 12.44 -9.49
CA SER A 562 -4.47 13.57 -8.89
C SER A 562 -5.10 14.02 -7.56
N GLU A 563 -6.43 14.14 -7.53
CA GLU A 563 -7.20 14.49 -6.32
C GLU A 563 -7.08 13.40 -5.24
N ILE A 564 -7.08 12.13 -5.65
CA ILE A 564 -6.87 10.99 -4.75
C ILE A 564 -5.46 11.02 -4.15
N LYS A 565 -4.41 11.20 -4.97
CA LYS A 565 -3.02 11.31 -4.48
C LYS A 565 -2.88 12.44 -3.47
N THR A 566 -3.49 13.59 -3.74
CA THR A 566 -3.50 14.74 -2.83
C THR A 566 -4.18 14.41 -1.50
N THR A 567 -5.34 13.76 -1.56
CA THR A 567 -6.11 13.36 -0.37
C THR A 567 -5.36 12.33 0.47
N LEU A 568 -4.73 11.34 -0.16
CA LEU A 568 -3.90 10.35 0.54
C LEU A 568 -2.70 11.01 1.20
N LYS A 569 -2.06 11.98 0.53
CA LYS A 569 -0.96 12.76 1.10
C LYS A 569 -1.40 13.59 2.30
N SER A 570 -2.58 14.21 2.24
CA SER A 570 -3.17 14.90 3.40
C SER A 570 -3.44 13.94 4.55
N ALA A 571 -4.01 12.76 4.28
CA ALA A 571 -4.36 11.78 5.31
C ALA A 571 -3.13 11.27 6.09
N VAL A 572 -2.01 11.00 5.42
CA VAL A 572 -0.76 10.61 6.11
C VAL A 572 -0.11 11.77 6.86
N THR A 573 -0.27 13.01 6.37
CA THR A 573 0.26 14.21 7.03
C THR A 573 -0.50 14.48 8.33
N GLU A 574 -1.82 14.38 8.32
CA GLU A 574 -2.68 14.53 9.52
C GLU A 574 -2.39 13.48 10.60
N ASN A 575 -1.90 12.30 10.20
CA ASN A 575 -1.53 11.21 11.09
C ASN A 575 -0.02 11.15 11.42
N ASN A 576 0.77 12.16 11.01
CA ASN A 576 2.23 12.23 11.21
C ASN A 576 3.00 11.00 10.72
N CYS A 577 2.58 10.41 9.59
CA CYS A 577 3.18 9.20 9.00
C CYS A 577 3.48 9.39 7.50
N THR A 578 4.04 10.54 7.13
CA THR A 578 4.33 10.91 5.72
C THR A 578 5.23 9.91 5.01
N GLU A 579 6.11 9.24 5.75
CA GLU A 579 6.98 8.16 5.29
C GLU A 579 6.22 6.95 4.74
N LEU A 580 4.94 6.77 5.13
CA LEU A 580 4.09 5.64 4.71
C LEU A 580 3.22 5.96 3.49
N TYR A 581 3.32 7.17 2.91
CA TYR A 581 2.51 7.58 1.75
C TYR A 581 2.56 6.56 0.61
N PHE A 582 3.76 6.11 0.22
CA PHE A 582 3.92 5.19 -0.91
C PHE A 582 3.23 3.86 -0.65
N LEU A 583 3.38 3.30 0.56
CA LEU A 583 2.74 2.05 0.95
C LEU A 583 1.21 2.18 1.02
N LEU A 584 0.71 3.33 1.48
CA LEU A 584 -0.72 3.62 1.46
C LEU A 584 -1.24 3.67 0.02
N PHE A 585 -0.53 4.38 -0.86
CA PHE A 585 -0.89 4.51 -2.26
C PHE A 585 -0.89 3.16 -2.97
N GLU A 586 0.19 2.38 -2.84
CA GLU A 586 0.34 1.04 -3.44
C GLU A 586 -0.81 0.09 -3.02
N HIS A 587 -1.20 0.15 -1.74
CA HIS A 587 -2.31 -0.65 -1.21
C HIS A 587 -3.63 -0.37 -1.94
N PHE A 588 -3.88 0.89 -2.30
CA PHE A 588 -5.10 1.31 -3.01
C PHE A 588 -4.98 1.25 -4.53
N GLU A 589 -3.79 1.47 -5.08
CA GLU A 589 -3.55 1.53 -6.53
C GLU A 589 -4.06 0.26 -7.22
N SER A 590 -3.76 -0.92 -6.66
CA SER A 590 -4.17 -2.19 -7.25
C SER A 590 -5.67 -2.49 -7.18
N ILE A 591 -6.44 -1.72 -6.41
CA ILE A 591 -7.88 -1.94 -6.21
C ILE A 591 -8.74 -0.80 -6.76
N MET A 592 -8.16 0.31 -7.19
CA MET A 592 -8.88 1.42 -7.82
C MET A 592 -9.16 1.11 -9.28
N ILE A 593 -10.40 1.37 -9.72
CA ILE A 593 -10.84 1.15 -11.10
C ILE A 593 -11.27 2.51 -11.66
N PHE A 594 -10.66 2.89 -12.79
CA PHE A 594 -10.90 4.16 -13.46
C PHE A 594 -11.70 3.98 -14.76
N ASN A 595 -12.32 5.06 -15.24
CA ASN A 595 -13.08 5.09 -16.49
C ASN A 595 -12.24 5.15 -17.77
N GLY A 596 -10.91 5.15 -17.64
CA GLY A 596 -9.95 5.26 -18.72
C GLY A 596 -8.54 4.95 -18.22
N THR A 597 -7.55 5.12 -19.10
CA THR A 597 -6.13 4.88 -18.83
C THR A 597 -5.32 6.17 -18.64
N GLU A 598 -5.94 7.34 -18.81
CA GLU A 598 -5.30 8.65 -18.69
C GLU A 598 -5.30 9.15 -17.24
N ASN A 599 -4.40 10.07 -16.88
CA ASN A 599 -4.31 10.61 -15.50
C ASN A 599 -5.57 11.37 -15.05
N ASP A 600 -6.36 11.90 -15.99
CA ASP A 600 -7.64 12.58 -15.73
C ASP A 600 -8.84 11.62 -15.68
N SER A 601 -8.57 10.31 -15.76
CA SER A 601 -9.61 9.30 -15.63
C SER A 601 -10.25 9.39 -14.24
N LYS A 602 -11.57 9.23 -14.20
CA LYS A 602 -12.38 9.34 -13.00
C LYS A 602 -12.49 7.99 -12.31
N LEU A 603 -12.37 8.00 -10.99
CA LEU A 603 -12.55 6.83 -10.14
C LEU A 603 -14.00 6.36 -10.20
N ILE A 604 -14.16 5.11 -10.61
CA ILE A 604 -15.46 4.48 -10.78
C ILE A 604 -15.80 3.58 -9.59
N ALA A 605 -14.85 2.73 -9.20
CA ALA A 605 -15.08 1.72 -8.18
C ALA A 605 -13.79 1.37 -7.46
N ILE A 606 -13.94 0.78 -6.28
CA ILE A 606 -12.84 0.29 -5.47
C ILE A 606 -13.10 -1.13 -5.02
N GLY A 607 -12.08 -1.97 -5.19
CA GLY A 607 -12.03 -3.34 -4.73
C GLY A 607 -11.76 -4.33 -5.86
N LYS A 608 -11.21 -5.48 -5.48
CA LYS A 608 -11.08 -6.68 -6.32
C LYS A 608 -12.25 -7.63 -6.06
N SER A 609 -13.49 -7.14 -5.99
CA SER A 609 -14.66 -8.01 -5.84
C SER A 609 -15.43 -8.09 -7.16
N ARG A 610 -16.26 -9.13 -7.29
CA ARG A 610 -17.17 -9.24 -8.44
C ARG A 610 -18.18 -8.10 -8.43
N GLU A 611 -18.61 -7.69 -7.24
CA GLU A 611 -19.52 -6.55 -7.03
C GLU A 611 -18.89 -5.21 -7.47
N SER A 612 -17.61 -4.95 -7.18
CA SER A 612 -16.95 -3.72 -7.63
C SER A 612 -16.76 -3.69 -9.14
N ALA A 613 -16.45 -4.84 -9.76
CA ALA A 613 -16.42 -4.97 -11.22
C ALA A 613 -17.80 -4.73 -11.85
N ILE A 614 -18.88 -5.25 -11.24
CA ILE A 614 -20.26 -5.03 -11.70
C ILE A 614 -20.65 -3.54 -11.56
N LEU A 615 -20.35 -2.91 -10.41
CA LEU A 615 -20.55 -1.48 -10.23
C LEU A 615 -19.80 -0.69 -11.31
N ALA A 616 -18.56 -1.09 -11.60
CA ALA A 616 -17.77 -0.41 -12.61
C ALA A 616 -18.40 -0.48 -14.00
N VAL A 617 -18.92 -1.65 -14.39
CA VAL A 617 -19.67 -1.79 -15.64
C VAL A 617 -20.93 -0.92 -15.65
N LEU A 618 -21.68 -0.87 -14.54
CA LEU A 618 -22.90 -0.08 -14.45
C LEU A 618 -22.64 1.43 -14.56
N GLN A 619 -21.51 1.91 -14.04
CA GLN A 619 -21.09 3.30 -14.16
C GLN A 619 -20.53 3.65 -15.55
N GLN A 620 -19.84 2.71 -16.22
CA GLN A 620 -19.35 2.89 -17.59
C GLN A 620 -20.43 2.74 -18.66
N ALA A 621 -21.60 2.21 -18.29
CA ALA A 621 -22.66 1.97 -19.25
C ALA A 621 -23.18 3.30 -19.81
N GLU A 622 -23.48 3.32 -21.12
CA GLU A 622 -24.14 4.46 -21.77
C GLU A 622 -25.67 4.36 -21.69
N ALA A 623 -26.18 3.17 -21.38
CA ALA A 623 -27.60 2.85 -21.22
C ALA A 623 -27.75 1.62 -20.30
N PRO A 624 -28.94 1.35 -19.72
CA PRO A 624 -29.18 0.15 -18.93
C PRO A 624 -28.83 -1.14 -19.68
N LEU A 625 -28.10 -2.05 -19.04
CA LEU A 625 -27.54 -3.27 -19.63
C LEU A 625 -28.22 -4.53 -19.13
N HIS A 626 -28.39 -5.53 -19.99
CA HIS A 626 -28.86 -6.85 -19.57
C HIS A 626 -27.79 -7.56 -18.71
N PHE A 627 -28.20 -8.33 -17.71
CA PHE A 627 -27.28 -8.97 -16.75
C PHE A 627 -26.23 -9.88 -17.41
N THR A 628 -26.52 -10.47 -18.57
CA THR A 628 -25.55 -11.25 -19.35
C THR A 628 -24.42 -10.39 -19.93
N GLU A 629 -24.74 -9.18 -20.38
CA GLU A 629 -23.75 -8.22 -20.87
C GLU A 629 -22.96 -7.63 -19.72
N ILE A 630 -23.61 -7.37 -18.58
CA ILE A 630 -22.95 -6.96 -17.33
C ILE A 630 -21.93 -8.02 -16.92
N ALA A 631 -22.32 -9.30 -16.89
CA ALA A 631 -21.44 -10.42 -16.58
C ALA A 631 -20.22 -10.47 -17.50
N LYS A 632 -20.42 -10.34 -18.82
CA LYS A 632 -19.36 -10.34 -19.81
C LYS A 632 -18.35 -9.20 -19.62
N ARG A 633 -18.84 -7.96 -19.44
CA ARG A 633 -17.97 -6.79 -19.22
C ARG A 633 -17.28 -6.85 -17.86
N ALA A 634 -17.98 -7.26 -16.82
CA ALA A 634 -17.43 -7.35 -15.47
C ALA A 634 -16.37 -8.45 -15.38
N SER A 635 -16.52 -9.55 -16.13
CA SER A 635 -15.50 -10.60 -16.24
C SER A 635 -14.17 -10.07 -16.79
N LYS A 636 -14.23 -9.16 -17.78
CA LYS A 636 -13.04 -8.53 -18.35
C LYS A 636 -12.31 -7.65 -17.33
N ILE A 637 -13.06 -6.86 -16.56
CA ILE A 637 -12.51 -5.97 -15.51
C ILE A 637 -11.94 -6.80 -14.36
N PHE A 638 -12.65 -7.87 -13.97
CA PHE A 638 -12.27 -8.71 -12.83
C PHE A 638 -11.14 -9.70 -13.15
N GLY A 639 -10.93 -10.04 -14.42
CA GLY A 639 -9.92 -11.00 -14.86
C GLY A 639 -10.31 -12.48 -14.66
N GLN A 640 -11.51 -12.76 -14.15
CA GLN A 640 -12.09 -14.10 -14.08
C GLN A 640 -13.53 -14.08 -14.58
N GLU A 641 -14.02 -15.24 -15.03
CA GLU A 641 -15.40 -15.37 -15.48
C GLU A 641 -16.39 -15.12 -14.34
N ILE A 642 -17.34 -14.21 -14.59
CA ILE A 642 -18.47 -13.90 -13.73
C ILE A 642 -19.71 -14.52 -14.37
N ASP A 643 -20.33 -15.44 -13.64
CA ASP A 643 -21.57 -16.09 -14.08
C ASP A 643 -22.75 -15.10 -14.18
N ALA A 644 -23.62 -15.31 -15.16
CA ALA A 644 -24.75 -14.42 -15.45
C ALA A 644 -25.77 -14.36 -14.30
N ARG A 645 -26.01 -15.47 -13.58
CA ARG A 645 -26.89 -15.50 -12.39
C ARG A 645 -26.28 -14.70 -11.25
N LEU A 646 -24.96 -14.76 -11.08
CA LEU A 646 -24.27 -13.93 -10.09
C LEU A 646 -24.41 -12.45 -10.45
N ALA A 647 -24.15 -12.07 -11.69
CA ALA A 647 -24.33 -10.69 -12.14
C ALA A 647 -25.77 -10.19 -11.91
N HIS A 648 -26.78 -11.02 -12.21
CA HIS A 648 -28.18 -10.72 -11.95
C HIS A 648 -28.47 -10.43 -10.46
N ASN A 649 -27.96 -11.28 -9.56
CA ASN A 649 -28.18 -11.11 -8.11
C ASN A 649 -27.34 -9.98 -7.49
N SER A 650 -26.17 -9.70 -8.06
CA SER A 650 -25.23 -8.69 -7.55
C SER A 650 -25.49 -7.30 -8.11
N ALA A 651 -26.12 -7.15 -9.29
CA ALA A 651 -26.39 -5.86 -9.90
C ALA A 651 -27.17 -4.91 -8.97
N THR A 652 -28.20 -5.41 -8.29
CA THR A 652 -28.96 -4.61 -7.31
C THR A 652 -28.13 -4.24 -6.08
N ARG A 653 -27.33 -5.19 -5.56
CA ARG A 653 -26.45 -4.96 -4.40
C ARG A 653 -25.35 -3.94 -4.71
N ALA A 654 -24.91 -3.89 -5.97
CA ALA A 654 -23.98 -2.90 -6.49
C ALA A 654 -24.63 -1.53 -6.74
N GLY A 655 -25.92 -1.33 -6.43
CA GLY A 655 -26.64 -0.07 -6.63
C GLY A 655 -27.43 0.03 -7.94
N GLY A 656 -27.37 -1.00 -8.80
CA GLY A 656 -28.16 -1.08 -10.02
C GLY A 656 -29.67 -1.18 -9.75
N ARG A 657 -30.46 -0.49 -10.56
CA ARG A 657 -31.91 -0.52 -10.58
C ARG A 657 -32.40 -1.23 -11.82
N LEU A 658 -33.54 -1.91 -11.72
CA LEU A 658 -34.11 -2.69 -12.81
C LEU A 658 -34.88 -1.75 -13.75
N PHE A 659 -34.44 -1.62 -14.99
CA PHE A 659 -35.09 -0.83 -16.06
C PHE A 659 -35.84 -1.69 -17.08
N GLY A 660 -35.74 -3.02 -16.97
CA GLY A 660 -36.34 -3.96 -17.90
C GLY A 660 -36.18 -5.40 -17.40
N ARG A 661 -36.72 -6.38 -18.13
CA ARG A 661 -36.54 -7.80 -17.77
C ARG A 661 -35.06 -8.18 -17.79
N GLY A 662 -34.45 -8.29 -16.61
CA GLY A 662 -33.03 -8.58 -16.47
C GLY A 662 -32.10 -7.42 -16.87
N THR A 663 -32.63 -6.23 -17.09
CA THR A 663 -31.86 -5.05 -17.53
C THR A 663 -31.64 -4.11 -16.36
N TYR A 664 -30.40 -3.80 -16.05
CA TYR A 664 -29.99 -2.98 -14.91
C TYR A 664 -29.25 -1.72 -15.34
N GLY A 665 -29.51 -0.62 -14.64
CA GLY A 665 -28.82 0.66 -14.82
C GLY A 665 -28.79 1.44 -13.52
N LEU A 666 -28.01 2.52 -13.46
CA LEU A 666 -27.99 3.42 -12.30
C LEU A 666 -29.16 4.42 -12.36
N LYS A 667 -29.46 5.07 -11.23
CA LYS A 667 -30.60 5.99 -11.07
C LYS A 667 -30.62 7.13 -12.10
N HIS A 668 -29.46 7.60 -12.55
CA HIS A 668 -29.34 8.70 -13.52
C HIS A 668 -29.86 8.37 -14.93
N PHE A 669 -30.09 7.09 -15.27
CA PHE A 669 -30.77 6.72 -16.52
C PHE A 669 -32.28 6.96 -16.48
N ASN A 670 -32.84 7.34 -15.34
CA ASN A 670 -34.24 7.75 -15.27
C ASN A 670 -34.44 9.00 -16.13
N THR A 671 -35.35 8.91 -17.10
CA THR A 671 -35.63 9.98 -18.06
C THR A 671 -36.46 11.12 -17.47
N LEU A 672 -37.01 10.95 -16.27
CA LEU A 672 -37.80 11.97 -15.56
C LEU A 672 -36.91 12.79 -14.63
N SER A 673 -37.16 14.09 -14.53
CA SER A 673 -36.48 14.95 -13.56
C SER A 673 -36.84 14.58 -12.12
N ASP A 674 -35.94 14.90 -11.18
CA ASP A 674 -36.16 14.63 -9.76
C ASP A 674 -37.45 15.30 -9.23
N ASP A 675 -37.77 16.52 -9.68
CA ASP A 675 -39.00 17.23 -9.32
C ASP A 675 -40.27 16.45 -9.74
N ILE A 676 -40.28 15.93 -10.97
CA ILE A 676 -41.40 15.12 -11.47
C ILE A 676 -41.47 13.80 -10.70
N CYS A 677 -40.33 13.19 -10.40
CA CYS A 677 -40.28 11.97 -9.60
C CYS A 677 -40.88 12.19 -8.21
N ASP A 678 -40.55 13.29 -7.55
CA ASP A 678 -41.11 13.64 -6.24
C ASP A 678 -42.61 13.93 -6.28
N GLU A 679 -43.10 14.57 -7.34
CA GLU A 679 -44.53 14.79 -7.54
C GLU A 679 -45.29 13.47 -7.76
N VAL A 680 -44.78 12.61 -8.65
CA VAL A 680 -45.35 11.27 -8.92
C VAL A 680 -45.38 10.44 -7.63
N LYS A 681 -44.28 10.44 -6.86
CA LYS A 681 -44.20 9.76 -5.56
C LYS A 681 -45.27 10.26 -4.59
N LYS A 682 -45.40 11.58 -4.40
CA LYS A 682 -46.43 12.18 -3.53
C LYS A 682 -47.85 11.80 -3.95
N VAL A 683 -48.12 11.78 -5.26
CA VAL A 683 -49.43 11.35 -5.78
C VAL A 683 -49.70 9.88 -5.44
N CYS A 684 -48.70 9.01 -5.60
CA CYS A 684 -48.81 7.58 -5.28
C CYS A 684 -49.01 7.34 -3.77
N GLU A 685 -48.22 8.01 -2.92
CA GLU A 685 -48.40 7.95 -1.47
C GLU A 685 -49.82 8.32 -1.07
N ASN A 686 -50.34 9.45 -1.59
CA ASN A 686 -51.70 9.91 -1.31
C ASN A 686 -52.77 8.95 -1.85
N LEU A 687 -52.54 8.32 -3.00
CA LEU A 687 -53.44 7.32 -3.56
C LEU A 687 -53.56 6.12 -2.61
N LEU A 688 -52.43 5.57 -2.15
CA LEU A 688 -52.42 4.37 -1.32
C LEU A 688 -52.95 4.66 0.10
N LEU A 689 -52.58 5.80 0.69
CA LEU A 689 -52.99 6.18 2.06
C LEU A 689 -54.48 6.49 2.20
N LYS A 690 -55.16 6.90 1.11
CA LYS A 690 -56.62 7.14 1.10
C LYS A 690 -57.45 5.86 1.04
N ASN A 691 -56.83 4.72 0.76
CA ASN A 691 -57.51 3.43 0.62
C ASN A 691 -57.32 2.54 1.86
N GLU A 692 -57.95 1.36 1.85
CA GLU A 692 -57.91 0.41 2.96
C GLU A 692 -56.48 0.07 3.41
N LEU A 693 -56.27 -0.04 4.73
CA LEU A 693 -54.95 -0.20 5.34
C LEU A 693 -54.18 -1.42 4.83
N PHE A 694 -54.86 -2.55 4.65
CA PHE A 694 -54.26 -3.83 4.28
C PHE A 694 -54.34 -4.14 2.77
N LYS A 695 -54.89 -3.24 1.95
CA LYS A 695 -54.97 -3.46 0.50
C LYS A 695 -53.56 -3.44 -0.11
N GLN A 696 -53.26 -4.48 -0.89
CA GLN A 696 -52.03 -4.56 -1.67
C GLN A 696 -52.24 -3.99 -3.07
N TRP A 697 -51.33 -3.17 -3.57
CA TRP A 697 -51.45 -2.50 -4.86
C TRP A 697 -50.45 -3.05 -5.84
N HIS A 698 -50.93 -3.49 -7.01
CA HIS A 698 -50.04 -3.84 -8.10
C HIS A 698 -49.57 -2.57 -8.83
N ILE A 699 -48.32 -2.52 -9.26
CA ILE A 699 -47.72 -1.31 -9.88
C ILE A 699 -48.52 -0.82 -11.10
N THR A 700 -49.13 -1.73 -11.85
CA THR A 700 -49.94 -1.37 -13.03
C THR A 700 -51.24 -0.69 -12.67
N GLU A 701 -51.85 -1.03 -11.53
CA GLU A 701 -53.03 -0.32 -11.02
C GLU A 701 -52.65 1.12 -10.67
N ILE A 702 -51.49 1.31 -10.03
CA ILE A 702 -50.96 2.64 -9.71
C ILE A 702 -50.68 3.42 -11.00
N LEU A 703 -50.03 2.81 -11.99
CA LEU A 703 -49.78 3.43 -13.30
C LEU A 703 -51.06 3.84 -14.01
N ASN A 704 -52.07 2.97 -14.06
CA ASN A 704 -53.34 3.30 -14.72
C ASN A 704 -54.02 4.50 -14.04
N ASN A 705 -53.99 4.55 -12.71
CA ASN A 705 -54.47 5.71 -11.95
C ASN A 705 -53.67 6.98 -12.25
N LEU A 706 -52.35 6.87 -12.39
CA LEU A 706 -51.49 8.00 -12.76
C LEU A 706 -51.77 8.48 -14.18
N PHE A 707 -51.84 7.60 -15.17
CA PHE A 707 -52.11 7.98 -16.57
C PHE A 707 -53.50 8.59 -16.75
N THR A 708 -54.48 8.16 -15.97
CA THR A 708 -55.82 8.76 -15.97
C THR A 708 -55.77 10.22 -15.49
N LYS A 709 -54.93 10.53 -14.48
CA LYS A 709 -54.79 11.88 -13.93
C LYS A 709 -53.80 12.75 -14.71
N PHE A 710 -52.76 12.13 -15.26
CA PHE A 710 -51.64 12.78 -15.92
C PHE A 710 -51.29 12.05 -17.24
N PRO A 711 -52.08 12.26 -18.31
CA PRO A 711 -51.86 11.58 -19.59
C PRO A 711 -50.48 11.87 -20.21
N SER A 712 -49.88 13.02 -19.89
CA SER A 712 -48.54 13.45 -20.36
C SER A 712 -47.39 12.55 -19.90
N LEU A 713 -47.61 11.71 -18.87
CA LEU A 713 -46.63 10.73 -18.40
C LEU A 713 -46.59 9.45 -19.27
N THR A 714 -47.60 9.24 -20.13
CA THR A 714 -47.68 8.06 -20.99
C THR A 714 -46.47 7.99 -21.92
N GLY A 715 -45.80 6.83 -21.95
CA GLY A 715 -44.59 6.61 -22.75
C GLY A 715 -43.28 7.11 -22.12
N LYS A 716 -43.35 7.91 -21.04
CA LYS A 716 -42.17 8.35 -20.26
C LYS A 716 -42.04 7.64 -18.91
N LEU A 717 -43.16 7.16 -18.38
CA LEU A 717 -43.23 6.39 -17.15
C LEU A 717 -43.68 4.97 -17.48
N ASP A 718 -42.97 3.98 -16.96
CA ASP A 718 -43.35 2.58 -17.05
C ASP A 718 -43.33 1.92 -15.66
N LEU A 719 -43.54 0.61 -15.61
CA LEU A 719 -43.56 -0.12 -14.34
C LEU A 719 -42.20 -0.15 -13.64
N TYR A 720 -41.12 -0.09 -14.40
CA TYR A 720 -39.76 -0.16 -13.87
C TYR A 720 -39.37 1.18 -13.26
N ILE A 721 -39.56 2.27 -14.01
CA ILE A 721 -39.32 3.63 -13.55
C ILE A 721 -40.21 3.96 -12.34
N LEU A 722 -41.49 3.57 -12.35
CA LEU A 722 -42.34 3.81 -11.18
C LEU A 722 -41.87 3.04 -9.95
N ASN A 723 -41.43 1.79 -10.08
CA ASN A 723 -40.84 1.06 -8.94
C ASN A 723 -39.59 1.79 -8.40
N ILE A 724 -38.74 2.33 -9.28
CA ILE A 724 -37.55 3.12 -8.88
C ILE A 724 -37.96 4.38 -8.10
N ILE A 725 -38.97 5.10 -8.57
CA ILE A 725 -39.48 6.32 -7.91
C ILE A 725 -40.04 6.01 -6.52
N LEU A 726 -40.75 4.89 -6.36
CA LEU A 726 -41.39 4.51 -5.11
C LEU A 726 -40.43 3.88 -4.09
N GLU A 727 -39.25 3.40 -4.51
CA GLU A 727 -38.25 2.81 -3.61
C GLU A 727 -37.79 3.75 -2.50
N ASP A 728 -37.74 5.05 -2.80
CA ASP A 728 -37.30 6.09 -1.87
C ASP A 728 -38.43 6.61 -0.96
N SER A 729 -39.64 6.04 -1.02
CA SER A 729 -40.79 6.48 -0.19
C SER A 729 -40.77 5.83 1.19
N SER A 730 -40.78 6.63 2.25
CA SER A 730 -40.93 6.15 3.64
C SER A 730 -42.36 5.73 4.01
N LYS A 731 -43.36 6.08 3.19
CA LYS A 731 -44.78 5.78 3.45
C LYS A 731 -45.29 4.51 2.79
N LEU A 732 -44.46 3.85 1.98
CA LEU A 732 -44.82 2.70 1.17
C LEU A 732 -43.81 1.58 1.38
N THR A 733 -44.27 0.33 1.28
CA THR A 733 -43.44 -0.86 1.43
C THR A 733 -43.56 -1.73 0.19
N TYR A 734 -42.43 -2.13 -0.37
CA TYR A 734 -42.37 -3.06 -1.49
C TYR A 734 -42.53 -4.51 -1.01
N LEU A 735 -43.53 -5.23 -1.52
CA LEU A 735 -43.84 -6.62 -1.17
C LEU A 735 -43.28 -7.63 -2.19
N ASN A 736 -42.36 -7.21 -3.07
CA ASN A 736 -41.84 -7.95 -4.23
C ASN A 736 -42.88 -8.23 -5.33
N LYS A 737 -42.38 -8.59 -6.53
CA LYS A 737 -43.21 -8.89 -7.72
C LYS A 737 -44.17 -7.75 -8.08
N ASN A 738 -43.66 -6.51 -8.06
CA ASN A 738 -44.41 -5.30 -8.44
C ASN A 738 -45.63 -4.98 -7.54
N VAL A 739 -45.60 -5.44 -6.29
CA VAL A 739 -46.66 -5.17 -5.31
C VAL A 739 -46.16 -4.22 -4.24
N TRP A 740 -46.98 -3.22 -3.93
CA TRP A 740 -46.73 -2.20 -2.92
C TRP A 740 -47.87 -2.17 -1.90
N ALA A 741 -47.55 -1.84 -0.66
CA ALA A 741 -48.52 -1.60 0.40
C ALA A 741 -48.15 -0.32 1.15
N ARG A 742 -49.05 0.15 2.01
CA ARG A 742 -48.75 1.26 2.91
C ARG A 742 -47.78 0.79 3.99
N SER A 743 -46.82 1.64 4.39
CA SER A 743 -45.85 1.23 5.41
C SER A 743 -46.47 1.08 6.80
N ASP A 744 -47.53 1.84 7.12
CA ASP A 744 -48.30 1.74 8.36
C ASP A 744 -49.16 0.46 8.48
N SER A 745 -49.24 -0.35 7.42
CA SER A 745 -49.87 -1.67 7.45
C SER A 745 -49.00 -2.75 8.12
N ASN A 746 -47.70 -2.49 8.29
CA ASN A 746 -46.67 -3.44 8.74
C ASN A 746 -46.58 -4.73 7.89
N GLN A 747 -47.12 -4.73 6.67
CA GLN A 747 -46.99 -5.85 5.74
C GLN A 747 -45.56 -5.98 5.22
N THR A 748 -45.09 -7.21 5.12
CA THR A 748 -43.79 -7.58 4.55
C THR A 748 -43.98 -8.41 3.28
N SER A 749 -42.89 -8.67 2.55
CA SER A 749 -42.94 -9.53 1.36
C SER A 749 -43.50 -10.95 1.61
N LYS A 750 -43.51 -11.43 2.86
CA LYS A 750 -44.12 -12.70 3.26
C LYS A 750 -45.65 -12.64 3.34
N ASP A 751 -46.20 -11.45 3.61
CA ASP A 751 -47.64 -11.20 3.72
C ASP A 751 -48.27 -10.93 2.34
N ARG A 752 -47.46 -10.93 1.27
CA ARG A 752 -47.93 -10.75 -0.10
C ARG A 752 -48.94 -11.84 -0.42
N VAL A 753 -50.17 -11.42 -0.71
CA VAL A 753 -51.28 -12.30 -1.07
C VAL A 753 -50.91 -13.16 -2.29
N ASP A 754 -50.91 -14.48 -2.15
CA ASP A 754 -50.76 -15.37 -3.30
C ASP A 754 -52.07 -15.41 -4.09
N MET A 755 -51.98 -15.38 -5.42
CA MET A 755 -53.17 -15.32 -6.27
C MET A 755 -54.02 -16.59 -6.18
N ALA A 756 -53.40 -17.76 -6.15
CA ALA A 756 -54.10 -19.04 -6.10
C ALA A 756 -54.78 -19.24 -4.73
N ASP A 757 -54.10 -18.85 -3.65
CA ASP A 757 -54.67 -18.89 -2.31
C ASP A 757 -55.78 -17.86 -2.15
N ALA A 758 -55.63 -16.66 -2.70
CA ALA A 758 -56.66 -15.62 -2.66
C ALA A 758 -57.94 -16.05 -3.37
N PHE A 759 -57.84 -16.65 -4.57
CA PHE A 759 -59.01 -17.17 -5.27
C PHE A 759 -59.71 -18.26 -4.47
N THR A 760 -58.94 -19.17 -3.87
CA THR A 760 -59.47 -20.24 -3.01
C THR A 760 -60.19 -19.65 -1.81
N LYS A 761 -59.58 -18.68 -1.12
CA LYS A 761 -60.15 -18.00 0.04
C LYS A 761 -61.44 -17.23 -0.29
N ILE A 762 -61.48 -16.54 -1.43
CA ILE A 762 -62.68 -15.85 -1.92
C ILE A 762 -63.85 -16.83 -2.09
N LEU A 763 -63.59 -18.04 -2.63
CA LEU A 763 -64.60 -19.09 -2.77
C LEU A 763 -65.01 -19.69 -1.42
N GLU A 764 -64.09 -19.84 -0.47
CA GLU A 764 -64.39 -20.28 0.90
C GLU A 764 -65.33 -19.29 1.60
N ASP A 765 -65.01 -17.99 1.56
CA ASP A 765 -65.77 -16.93 2.20
C ASP A 765 -67.14 -16.72 1.55
N ALA A 766 -67.24 -16.95 0.23
CA ALA A 766 -68.51 -16.92 -0.50
C ALA A 766 -69.45 -18.10 -0.17
N LYS A 767 -68.93 -19.16 0.47
CA LYS A 767 -69.67 -20.38 0.84
C LYS A 767 -70.36 -21.09 -0.35
N GLY A 768 -69.91 -20.84 -1.57
CA GLY A 768 -70.40 -21.51 -2.78
C GLY A 768 -69.61 -21.13 -4.03
N PRO A 769 -69.94 -21.72 -5.20
CA PRO A 769 -69.27 -21.40 -6.46
C PRO A 769 -69.60 -19.97 -6.92
N LEU A 770 -68.63 -19.32 -7.57
CA LEU A 770 -68.75 -17.95 -8.07
C LEU A 770 -68.40 -17.84 -9.55
N LYS A 771 -68.96 -16.82 -10.21
CA LYS A 771 -68.53 -16.44 -11.56
C LYS A 771 -67.12 -15.84 -11.51
N GLY A 772 -66.32 -16.08 -12.55
CA GLY A 772 -64.96 -15.55 -12.65
C GLY A 772 -64.92 -14.02 -12.57
N LYS A 773 -65.88 -13.32 -13.17
CA LYS A 773 -66.02 -11.85 -13.01
C LYS A 773 -66.17 -11.41 -11.56
N GLU A 774 -66.95 -12.13 -10.75
CA GLU A 774 -67.17 -11.79 -9.34
C GLU A 774 -65.94 -12.11 -8.48
N ILE A 775 -65.22 -13.19 -8.77
CA ILE A 775 -63.95 -13.52 -8.10
C ILE A 775 -62.92 -12.41 -8.32
N LYS A 776 -62.80 -11.91 -9.56
CA LYS A 776 -61.89 -10.80 -9.90
C LYS A 776 -62.27 -9.51 -9.16
N ARG A 777 -63.56 -9.15 -9.16
CA ARG A 777 -64.06 -7.96 -8.44
C ARG A 777 -63.76 -8.03 -6.93
N ARG A 778 -63.96 -9.19 -6.29
CA ARG A 778 -63.62 -9.38 -4.88
C ARG A 778 -62.12 -9.35 -4.63
N LEU A 779 -61.33 -9.86 -5.57
CA LEU A 779 -59.88 -9.81 -5.49
C LEU A 779 -59.36 -8.36 -5.56
N GLU A 780 -59.92 -7.51 -6.42
CA GLU A 780 -59.55 -6.08 -6.56
C GLU A 780 -59.60 -5.29 -5.24
N HIS A 781 -60.53 -5.64 -4.33
CA HIS A 781 -60.62 -5.02 -3.01
C HIS A 781 -59.46 -5.40 -2.09
N ILE A 782 -58.97 -6.64 -2.20
CA ILE A 782 -57.90 -7.19 -1.37
C ILE A 782 -56.53 -6.86 -1.97
N ARG A 783 -56.43 -6.93 -3.30
CA ARG A 783 -55.19 -6.83 -4.05
C ARG A 783 -55.43 -6.27 -5.46
N GLY A 784 -54.59 -5.35 -5.89
CA GLY A 784 -54.53 -4.87 -7.26
C GLY A 784 -54.29 -5.98 -8.28
N VAL A 785 -55.05 -5.95 -9.38
CA VAL A 785 -54.98 -6.95 -10.45
C VAL A 785 -54.86 -6.28 -11.82
N HIS A 786 -54.32 -7.02 -12.78
CA HIS A 786 -54.30 -6.60 -14.18
C HIS A 786 -55.69 -6.75 -14.82
N GLU A 787 -56.02 -5.87 -15.76
CA GLU A 787 -57.29 -5.88 -16.51
C GLU A 787 -57.56 -7.21 -17.23
N HIS A 788 -56.50 -7.88 -17.70
CA HIS A 788 -56.56 -9.17 -18.39
C HIS A 788 -56.20 -10.38 -17.51
N LEU A 789 -56.29 -10.25 -16.17
CA LEU A 789 -55.98 -11.35 -15.26
C LEU A 789 -56.83 -12.59 -15.59
N GLN A 790 -56.19 -13.71 -15.90
CA GLN A 790 -56.84 -15.01 -16.02
C GLN A 790 -56.85 -15.69 -14.65
N ILE A 791 -57.98 -16.29 -14.28
CA ILE A 791 -58.09 -17.09 -13.05
C ILE A 791 -57.37 -18.40 -13.31
N GLN A 792 -56.30 -18.64 -12.56
CA GLN A 792 -55.59 -19.91 -12.57
C GLN A 792 -56.21 -20.80 -11.51
N GLY A 793 -56.64 -22.00 -11.91
CA GLY A 793 -57.18 -22.98 -10.97
C GLY A 793 -56.07 -23.47 -10.04
N SER A 794 -56.28 -23.35 -8.73
CA SER A 794 -55.44 -24.02 -7.73
C SER A 794 -55.70 -25.53 -7.71
N SER A 795 -54.91 -26.28 -6.95
CA SER A 795 -55.17 -27.71 -6.71
C SER A 795 -56.55 -27.97 -6.09
N ARG A 796 -57.13 -27.00 -5.39
CA ARG A 796 -58.45 -27.09 -4.75
C ARG A 796 -59.59 -26.52 -5.58
N MET A 797 -59.32 -25.64 -6.55
CA MET A 797 -60.36 -25.02 -7.38
C MET A 797 -60.68 -25.85 -8.63
N ILE A 798 -61.90 -25.76 -9.13
CA ILE A 798 -62.30 -26.39 -10.39
C ILE A 798 -63.32 -25.53 -11.13
N LEU A 799 -63.27 -25.59 -12.46
CA LEU A 799 -64.27 -24.98 -13.32
C LEU A 799 -65.48 -25.92 -13.39
N MET A 800 -66.62 -25.45 -12.90
CA MET A 800 -67.88 -26.23 -12.80
C MET A 800 -68.87 -25.92 -13.93
N GLY A 801 -68.59 -24.91 -14.73
CA GLY A 801 -69.38 -24.48 -15.88
C GLY A 801 -68.72 -23.30 -16.58
N PRO A 802 -69.33 -22.78 -17.67
CA PRO A 802 -68.81 -21.61 -18.37
C PRO A 802 -68.65 -20.41 -17.42
N ASP A 803 -67.40 -20.02 -17.13
CA ASP A 803 -67.00 -18.96 -16.18
C ASP A 803 -67.42 -19.21 -14.71
N TYR A 804 -67.78 -20.43 -14.31
CA TYR A 804 -68.11 -20.75 -12.91
C TYR A 804 -67.01 -21.57 -12.24
N TRP A 805 -66.54 -21.09 -11.09
CA TRP A 805 -65.49 -21.72 -10.30
C TRP A 805 -66.02 -22.15 -8.93
N GLY A 806 -65.61 -23.33 -8.48
CA GLY A 806 -65.90 -23.87 -7.16
C GLY A 806 -64.71 -24.61 -6.56
N LEU A 807 -64.87 -25.14 -5.35
CA LEU A 807 -63.89 -25.96 -4.65
C LEU A 807 -64.19 -27.45 -4.82
N ILE A 808 -63.17 -28.26 -5.14
CA ILE A 808 -63.32 -29.71 -5.41
C ILE A 808 -63.84 -30.45 -4.17
N ASP A 809 -63.34 -30.09 -2.99
CA ASP A 809 -63.67 -30.72 -1.73
C ASP A 809 -65.05 -30.34 -1.18
N ARG A 810 -65.68 -29.27 -1.69
CA ARG A 810 -66.94 -28.73 -1.17
C ARG A 810 -68.06 -28.70 -2.21
N ASP A 811 -67.79 -28.13 -3.38
CA ASP A 811 -68.81 -27.77 -4.37
C ASP A 811 -69.02 -28.88 -5.40
N VAL A 812 -68.06 -29.79 -5.61
CA VAL A 812 -68.22 -30.94 -6.51
C VAL A 812 -69.01 -32.05 -5.81
N PRO A 813 -70.20 -32.42 -6.31
CA PRO A 813 -71.02 -33.46 -5.68
C PRO A 813 -70.34 -34.84 -5.70
N GLY A 814 -70.47 -35.61 -4.62
CA GLY A 814 -69.95 -36.99 -4.51
C GLY A 814 -68.60 -37.10 -3.79
N SER A 815 -68.20 -38.34 -3.47
CA SER A 815 -66.94 -38.62 -2.78
C SER A 815 -65.78 -38.80 -3.77
N LYS A 816 -64.53 -38.70 -3.28
CA LYS A 816 -63.33 -38.96 -4.10
C LYS A 816 -63.36 -40.33 -4.77
N ASP A 817 -63.84 -41.37 -4.08
CA ASP A 817 -63.99 -42.72 -4.65
C ASP A 817 -65.05 -42.76 -5.75
N SER A 818 -66.15 -42.00 -5.58
CA SER A 818 -67.18 -41.84 -6.61
C SER A 818 -66.60 -41.15 -7.84
N HIS A 819 -65.84 -40.06 -7.67
CA HIS A 819 -65.18 -39.37 -8.78
C HIS A 819 -64.19 -40.28 -9.52
N LYS A 820 -63.41 -41.07 -8.78
CA LYS A 820 -62.49 -42.04 -9.38
C LYS A 820 -63.22 -43.07 -10.24
N ARG A 821 -64.33 -43.63 -9.74
CA ARG A 821 -65.17 -44.57 -10.53
C ARG A 821 -65.72 -43.93 -11.80
N LEU A 822 -66.16 -42.68 -11.73
CA LEU A 822 -66.63 -41.95 -12.91
C LEU A 822 -65.52 -41.78 -13.95
N LEU A 823 -64.31 -41.39 -13.52
CA LEU A 823 -63.16 -41.29 -14.40
C LEU A 823 -62.73 -42.66 -14.96
N ASP A 824 -62.77 -43.72 -14.16
CA ASP A 824 -62.44 -45.07 -14.63
C ASP A 824 -63.45 -45.56 -15.70
N ASN A 825 -64.74 -45.29 -15.52
CA ASN A 825 -65.77 -45.58 -16.51
C ASN A 825 -65.56 -44.77 -17.80
N LEU A 826 -65.22 -43.48 -17.67
CA LEU A 826 -64.94 -42.59 -18.80
C LEU A 826 -63.69 -43.06 -19.57
N PHE A 827 -62.65 -43.49 -18.86
CA PHE A 827 -61.45 -44.08 -19.45
C PHE A 827 -61.76 -45.37 -20.22
N ALA A 828 -62.57 -46.27 -19.63
CA ALA A 828 -63.00 -47.50 -20.28
C ALA A 828 -63.79 -47.22 -21.56
N HIS A 829 -64.73 -46.28 -21.49
CA HIS A 829 -65.53 -45.86 -22.66
C HIS A 829 -64.66 -45.30 -23.80
N LEU A 830 -63.77 -44.35 -23.50
CA LEU A 830 -62.85 -43.79 -24.51
C LEU A 830 -61.88 -44.85 -25.07
N SER A 831 -61.43 -45.79 -24.22
CA SER A 831 -60.55 -46.88 -24.64
C SER A 831 -61.23 -47.86 -25.58
N GLU A 832 -62.52 -48.13 -25.39
CA GLU A 832 -63.34 -49.02 -26.21
C GLU A 832 -63.75 -48.35 -27.53
N GLN A 833 -64.29 -47.13 -27.47
CA GLN A 833 -64.83 -46.44 -28.64
C GLN A 833 -63.75 -45.81 -29.54
N LYS A 834 -62.54 -45.57 -29.01
CA LYS A 834 -61.40 -44.96 -29.74
C LYS A 834 -61.67 -43.58 -30.36
N ILE A 835 -62.72 -42.90 -29.92
CA ILE A 835 -63.10 -41.53 -30.31
C ILE A 835 -63.31 -40.67 -29.06
N GLY A 836 -63.04 -39.37 -29.16
CA GLY A 836 -63.22 -38.43 -28.05
C GLY A 836 -64.69 -38.11 -27.74
N ILE A 837 -64.98 -37.81 -26.48
CA ILE A 837 -66.33 -37.48 -26.00
C ILE A 837 -66.47 -35.97 -25.78
N HIS A 838 -67.57 -35.38 -26.23
CA HIS A 838 -67.89 -33.97 -25.98
C HIS A 838 -68.63 -33.82 -24.65
N VAL A 839 -68.51 -32.66 -24.00
CA VAL A 839 -69.15 -32.37 -22.70
C VAL A 839 -70.65 -32.65 -22.66
N SER A 840 -71.37 -32.43 -23.76
CA SER A 840 -72.82 -32.65 -23.85
C SER A 840 -73.24 -34.11 -23.75
N GLU A 841 -72.34 -35.06 -24.02
CA GLU A 841 -72.64 -36.49 -24.05
C GLU A 841 -72.25 -37.20 -22.76
N VAL A 842 -71.44 -36.56 -21.91
CA VAL A 842 -70.83 -37.18 -20.73
C VAL A 842 -71.88 -37.69 -19.75
N GLU A 843 -72.92 -36.91 -19.49
CA GLU A 843 -73.99 -37.26 -18.55
C GLU A 843 -74.79 -38.47 -19.04
N THR A 844 -75.21 -38.45 -20.31
CA THR A 844 -75.93 -39.55 -20.95
C THR A 844 -75.08 -40.82 -21.02
N THR A 845 -73.80 -40.69 -21.37
CA THR A 845 -72.87 -41.82 -21.51
C THR A 845 -72.57 -42.50 -20.17
N LEU A 846 -72.40 -41.70 -19.11
CA LEU A 846 -72.12 -42.22 -17.78
C LEU A 846 -73.40 -42.57 -16.99
N GLY A 847 -74.59 -42.20 -17.50
CA GLY A 847 -75.88 -42.46 -16.85
C GLY A 847 -76.06 -41.71 -15.53
N ILE A 848 -75.59 -40.46 -15.46
CA ILE A 848 -75.55 -39.66 -14.23
C ILE A 848 -76.25 -38.31 -14.41
N ASN A 849 -76.81 -37.80 -13.30
CA ASN A 849 -77.42 -36.47 -13.25
C ASN A 849 -76.57 -35.45 -12.45
N SER A 850 -75.50 -35.90 -11.79
CA SER A 850 -74.60 -35.07 -10.96
C SER A 850 -73.30 -35.83 -10.62
N PRO A 851 -72.11 -35.20 -10.65
CA PRO A 851 -71.81 -33.85 -11.14
C PRO A 851 -72.14 -33.67 -12.62
N ASN A 852 -72.22 -32.42 -13.08
CA ASN A 852 -72.47 -32.15 -14.49
C ASN A 852 -71.27 -32.57 -15.37
N GLY A 853 -71.53 -32.80 -16.66
CA GLY A 853 -70.50 -33.23 -17.62
C GLY A 853 -69.29 -32.30 -17.67
N TYR A 854 -69.52 -30.99 -17.54
CA TYR A 854 -68.47 -29.97 -17.57
C TYR A 854 -67.48 -30.11 -16.41
N THR A 855 -68.00 -30.34 -15.20
CA THR A 855 -67.20 -30.57 -13.99
C THR A 855 -66.41 -31.87 -14.13
N ILE A 856 -67.02 -32.92 -14.69
CA ILE A 856 -66.37 -34.21 -14.89
C ILE A 856 -65.21 -34.12 -15.88
N LEU A 857 -65.38 -33.43 -17.00
CA LEU A 857 -64.27 -33.23 -17.94
C LEU A 857 -63.13 -32.41 -17.30
N ASN A 858 -63.46 -31.40 -16.49
CA ASN A 858 -62.44 -30.62 -15.76
C ASN A 858 -61.78 -31.41 -14.61
N LEU A 859 -62.45 -32.43 -14.04
CA LEU A 859 -61.84 -33.42 -13.16
C LEU A 859 -60.89 -34.33 -13.96
N ALA A 860 -61.33 -34.82 -15.14
CA ALA A 860 -60.55 -35.68 -16.01
C ALA A 860 -59.27 -34.99 -16.51
N LYS A 861 -59.32 -33.68 -16.79
CA LYS A 861 -58.14 -32.86 -17.14
C LYS A 861 -57.00 -32.93 -16.10
N ARG A 862 -57.31 -33.28 -14.85
CA ARG A 862 -56.33 -33.41 -13.76
C ARG A 862 -55.77 -34.82 -13.61
N ASP A 863 -56.35 -35.79 -14.30
CA ASP A 863 -55.91 -37.17 -14.33
C ASP A 863 -55.02 -37.38 -15.57
N SER A 864 -53.81 -37.90 -15.35
CA SER A 864 -52.79 -38.04 -16.39
C SER A 864 -53.19 -38.95 -17.56
N ARG A 865 -54.29 -39.71 -17.42
CA ARG A 865 -54.81 -40.59 -18.46
C ARG A 865 -55.53 -39.86 -19.60
N PHE A 866 -55.91 -38.60 -19.40
CA PHE A 866 -56.77 -37.87 -20.34
C PHE A 866 -56.11 -36.62 -20.90
N TYR A 867 -56.62 -36.19 -22.05
CA TYR A 867 -56.36 -34.89 -22.66
C TYR A 867 -57.70 -34.20 -22.91
N LEU A 868 -57.86 -32.97 -22.41
CA LEU A 868 -59.04 -32.14 -22.65
C LEU A 868 -58.69 -30.97 -23.55
N ASP A 869 -59.26 -30.96 -24.76
CA ASP A 869 -59.13 -29.87 -25.73
C ASP A 869 -59.96 -28.63 -25.33
N TYR A 870 -59.61 -27.47 -25.88
CA TYR A 870 -60.32 -26.20 -25.74
C TYR A 870 -61.79 -26.27 -26.21
N GLY A 871 -62.12 -27.18 -27.14
CA GLY A 871 -63.49 -27.44 -27.59
C GLY A 871 -64.33 -28.29 -26.64
N MET A 872 -63.85 -28.57 -25.41
CA MET A 872 -64.50 -29.46 -24.44
C MET A 872 -64.68 -30.91 -24.95
N PHE A 873 -63.73 -31.36 -25.77
CA PHE A 873 -63.57 -32.76 -26.17
C PHE A 873 -62.52 -33.43 -25.29
N LEU A 874 -62.89 -34.54 -24.65
CA LEU A 874 -61.98 -35.35 -23.86
C LEU A 874 -61.53 -36.57 -24.68
N GLY A 875 -60.22 -36.72 -24.82
CA GLY A 875 -59.57 -37.91 -25.37
C GLY A 875 -58.64 -38.56 -24.35
N LEU A 876 -58.02 -39.67 -24.74
CA LEU A 876 -56.94 -40.26 -23.96
C LEU A 876 -55.64 -39.50 -24.18
N ALA A 877 -54.82 -39.37 -23.15
CA ALA A 877 -53.54 -38.66 -23.24
C ALA A 877 -52.59 -39.27 -24.29
N GLU A 878 -52.70 -40.58 -24.53
CA GLU A 878 -51.96 -41.29 -25.59
C GLU A 878 -52.31 -40.84 -27.02
N TRP A 879 -53.43 -40.15 -27.23
CA TRP A 879 -53.84 -39.65 -28.55
C TRP A 879 -53.22 -38.29 -28.88
N GLY A 880 -52.56 -37.64 -27.91
CA GLY A 880 -52.02 -36.30 -28.09
C GLY A 880 -53.12 -35.24 -28.24
N GLU A 881 -52.88 -34.23 -29.07
CA GLU A 881 -53.84 -33.15 -29.32
C GLU A 881 -55.02 -33.56 -30.22
N ASP A 882 -54.97 -34.77 -30.78
CA ASP A 882 -56.03 -35.30 -31.64
C ASP A 882 -57.05 -36.09 -30.81
N THR A 883 -58.19 -35.45 -30.51
CA THR A 883 -59.33 -36.11 -29.85
C THR A 883 -60.09 -37.05 -30.78
N ARG A 884 -59.62 -37.23 -32.03
CA ARG A 884 -60.20 -38.10 -33.07
C ARG A 884 -61.65 -37.77 -33.37
N ARG A 885 -61.99 -36.48 -33.23
CA ARG A 885 -63.33 -35.96 -33.46
C ARG A 885 -63.26 -34.54 -34.02
N PHE A 886 -64.10 -34.26 -35.01
CA PHE A 886 -64.20 -32.93 -35.58
C PHE A 886 -65.02 -32.03 -34.64
N ASN A 887 -64.49 -30.87 -34.29
CA ASN A 887 -65.33 -29.80 -33.73
C ASN A 887 -66.14 -29.13 -34.85
N ILE A 888 -67.19 -28.37 -34.48
CA ILE A 888 -68.09 -27.72 -35.45
C ILE A 888 -67.31 -26.85 -36.46
N SER A 889 -66.28 -26.13 -36.04
CA SER A 889 -65.48 -25.28 -36.93
C SER A 889 -64.61 -26.09 -37.91
N GLN A 890 -64.08 -27.23 -37.50
CA GLN A 890 -63.34 -28.14 -38.37
C GLN A 890 -64.30 -28.88 -39.32
N ALA A 891 -65.49 -29.26 -38.84
CA ALA A 891 -66.52 -29.89 -39.65
C ALA A 891 -67.07 -28.93 -40.72
N VAL A 892 -67.28 -27.65 -40.39
CA VAL A 892 -67.66 -26.62 -41.37
C VAL A 892 -66.60 -26.46 -42.43
N ARG A 893 -65.32 -26.33 -42.06
CA ARG A 893 -64.22 -26.20 -43.04
C ARG A 893 -64.11 -27.43 -43.95
N LYS A 894 -64.17 -28.63 -43.35
CA LYS A 894 -64.18 -29.89 -44.10
C LYS A 894 -65.38 -29.96 -45.05
N LEU A 895 -66.57 -29.59 -44.60
CA LEU A 895 -67.77 -29.56 -45.43
C LEU A 895 -67.62 -28.58 -46.60
N ILE A 896 -67.05 -27.40 -46.37
CA ILE A 896 -66.77 -26.40 -47.40
C ILE A 896 -65.74 -26.93 -48.40
N ASP A 897 -64.72 -27.65 -47.95
CA ASP A 897 -63.75 -28.30 -48.83
C ASP A 897 -64.37 -29.40 -49.68
N ASP A 898 -65.29 -30.17 -49.10
CA ASP A 898 -66.03 -31.24 -49.76
C ASP A 898 -67.27 -30.74 -50.55
N MET A 899 -67.54 -29.41 -50.54
CA MET A 899 -68.73 -28.83 -51.17
C MET A 899 -68.58 -28.80 -52.70
N THR A 900 -69.26 -29.73 -53.38
CA THR A 900 -69.28 -29.84 -54.85
C THR A 900 -70.50 -29.19 -55.51
N ARG A 901 -71.54 -28.90 -54.72
CA ARG A 901 -72.76 -28.19 -55.16
C ARG A 901 -73.28 -27.28 -54.04
N PRO A 902 -74.05 -26.23 -54.37
CA PRO A 902 -74.72 -25.42 -53.36
C PRO A 902 -75.68 -26.26 -52.53
N MET A 903 -75.76 -25.97 -51.23
CA MET A 903 -76.54 -26.74 -50.26
C MET A 903 -77.49 -25.85 -49.45
N SER A 904 -78.63 -26.40 -49.06
CA SER A 904 -79.54 -25.73 -48.11
C SER A 904 -78.96 -25.78 -46.70
N ILE A 905 -79.38 -24.86 -45.82
CA ILE A 905 -78.90 -24.83 -44.43
C ILE A 905 -79.24 -26.12 -43.66
N ASN A 906 -80.36 -26.77 -43.97
CA ASN A 906 -80.75 -28.04 -43.35
C ASN A 906 -79.83 -29.18 -43.79
N GLU A 907 -79.50 -29.26 -45.09
CA GLU A 907 -78.54 -30.25 -45.59
C GLU A 907 -77.13 -30.01 -45.00
N ILE A 908 -76.74 -28.76 -44.80
CA ILE A 908 -75.45 -28.40 -44.18
C ILE A 908 -75.43 -28.81 -42.72
N ASN A 909 -76.46 -28.49 -41.94
CA ASN A 909 -76.55 -28.88 -40.55
C ASN A 909 -76.50 -30.41 -40.40
N LEU A 910 -77.30 -31.15 -41.16
CA LEU A 910 -77.30 -32.62 -41.13
C LEU A 910 -75.91 -33.20 -41.44
N LYS A 911 -75.22 -32.69 -42.47
CA LYS A 911 -73.85 -33.14 -42.77
C LYS A 911 -72.86 -32.81 -41.67
N ILE A 912 -73.02 -31.68 -40.98
CA ILE A 912 -72.15 -31.33 -39.85
C ILE A 912 -72.43 -32.24 -38.66
N GLU A 913 -73.69 -32.58 -38.39
CA GLU A 913 -74.05 -33.59 -37.39
C GLU A 913 -73.45 -34.96 -37.75
N GLU A 914 -73.48 -35.36 -39.02
CA GLU A 914 -72.83 -36.60 -39.50
C GLU A 914 -71.29 -36.56 -39.32
N ILE A 915 -70.63 -35.43 -39.63
CA ILE A 915 -69.17 -35.29 -39.53
C ILE A 915 -68.70 -35.23 -38.07
N THR A 916 -69.45 -34.54 -37.21
CA THR A 916 -69.09 -34.32 -35.80
C THR A 916 -69.60 -35.42 -34.87
N GLY A 917 -70.67 -36.13 -35.28
CA GLY A 917 -71.43 -37.03 -34.42
C GLY A 917 -72.14 -36.30 -33.28
N LEU A 918 -72.41 -35.00 -33.40
CA LEU A 918 -73.07 -34.17 -32.39
C LEU A 918 -74.38 -33.61 -32.93
N GLU A 919 -75.41 -33.54 -32.10
CA GLU A 919 -76.66 -32.86 -32.43
C GLU A 919 -76.47 -31.34 -32.43
N LEU A 920 -76.95 -30.64 -33.47
CA LEU A 920 -76.86 -29.19 -33.59
C LEU A 920 -78.12 -28.52 -33.04
N GLU A 921 -77.98 -27.84 -31.90
CA GLU A 921 -79.06 -27.02 -31.33
C GLU A 921 -79.28 -25.69 -32.10
N TYR A 922 -78.36 -25.32 -33.01
CA TYR A 922 -78.40 -24.05 -33.75
C TYR A 922 -77.78 -24.18 -35.15
N THR A 923 -78.16 -23.28 -36.05
CA THR A 923 -77.62 -23.26 -37.42
C THR A 923 -76.19 -22.73 -37.47
N VAL A 924 -75.34 -23.28 -38.32
CA VAL A 924 -73.94 -22.87 -38.47
C VAL A 924 -73.72 -21.66 -39.39
N THR A 925 -74.77 -20.90 -39.68
CA THR A 925 -74.77 -19.79 -40.66
C THR A 925 -73.68 -18.74 -40.40
N GLY A 926 -73.50 -18.30 -39.15
CA GLY A 926 -72.44 -17.35 -38.79
C GLY A 926 -71.04 -17.91 -39.04
N LYS A 927 -70.84 -19.22 -38.84
CA LYS A 927 -69.57 -19.89 -39.09
C LYS A 927 -69.30 -20.04 -40.58
N LEU A 928 -70.32 -20.37 -41.37
CA LEU A 928 -70.24 -20.39 -42.84
C LEU A 928 -69.79 -19.04 -43.39
N ILE A 929 -70.42 -17.94 -42.94
CA ILE A 929 -70.04 -16.58 -43.35
C ILE A 929 -68.59 -16.27 -42.96
N SER A 930 -68.17 -16.64 -41.74
CA SER A 930 -66.79 -16.41 -41.29
C SER A 930 -65.73 -17.17 -42.09
N GLU A 931 -66.11 -18.28 -42.72
CA GLU A 931 -65.25 -19.10 -43.58
C GLU A 931 -65.43 -18.76 -45.08
N GLY A 932 -66.13 -17.65 -45.39
CA GLY A 932 -66.23 -17.10 -46.75
C GLY A 932 -67.39 -17.61 -47.60
N VAL A 933 -68.29 -18.44 -47.07
CA VAL A 933 -69.42 -19.01 -47.81
C VAL A 933 -70.50 -17.96 -48.07
N ILE A 934 -70.96 -17.86 -49.31
CA ILE A 934 -71.93 -16.86 -49.77
C ILE A 934 -73.35 -17.44 -49.74
N TYR A 935 -74.30 -16.71 -49.15
CA TYR A 935 -75.71 -17.06 -49.17
C TYR A 935 -76.45 -16.34 -50.30
N ASP A 936 -77.16 -17.07 -51.16
CA ASP A 936 -78.05 -16.49 -52.16
C ASP A 936 -79.50 -16.47 -51.64
N SER A 937 -80.05 -15.27 -51.50
CA SER A 937 -81.42 -15.07 -51.01
C SER A 937 -82.50 -15.55 -51.98
N ASN A 938 -82.21 -15.63 -53.29
CA ASN A 938 -83.17 -16.07 -54.30
C ASN A 938 -83.31 -17.59 -54.33
N SER A 939 -82.19 -18.32 -54.32
CA SER A 939 -82.20 -19.79 -54.30
C SER A 939 -82.30 -20.40 -52.89
N LYS A 940 -82.05 -19.61 -51.83
CA LYS A 940 -81.94 -20.07 -50.42
C LYS A 940 -80.84 -21.13 -50.21
N LEU A 941 -79.81 -21.09 -51.04
CA LEU A 941 -78.67 -22.01 -51.00
C LEU A 941 -77.39 -21.27 -50.60
N TRP A 942 -76.46 -22.02 -50.01
CA TRP A 942 -75.13 -21.58 -49.64
C TRP A 942 -74.11 -22.07 -50.67
N TYR A 943 -73.20 -21.18 -51.06
CA TYR A 943 -72.19 -21.37 -52.11
C TYR A 943 -70.79 -21.18 -51.51
N LYS A 944 -69.86 -22.07 -51.88
CA LYS A 944 -68.44 -21.90 -51.54
C LYS A 944 -67.86 -20.63 -52.12
#